data_AF-A0A957G0D6-F1
#
_entry.id   AF-A0A957G0D6-F1
#
_cell.length_a   1.000
_cell.length_b   1.000
_cell.length_c   1.000
_cell.angle_alpha   90.00
_cell.angle_beta   90.00
_cell.angle_gamma   90.00
#
_symmetry.space_group_name_H-M   'P 1'
#
loop_
_entity.id
_entity.type
_entity.pdbx_description
1 polymer ?
#
loop_
_entity_poly.entity_id
_entity_poly.type
_entity_poly.pdbx_seq_one_letter_code
_entity_poly.pdbx_strand_id
1 'polypeptide(L)'
;ERNITPVDLAANEIYDILRKRLFTSLPDQAEIDDIADAYGRKLEEAAKAKTASRGAEAIADEISLTYPFHPRLKNVIALFKENEQFKQTRGLIELVSRLLRSVWERQANDIFLIGPQHFDLSIPDVRDKLTEFSGMRDVIAKDLWDAQRSAHAQVIDLQTGKEAATQVGSLLLSASLSTAVNAVRGLTREEMVECLVSPLREPSDFLTAFDDLEKVAWYLHHTPEGRYYFDRQENLTKLLQSLANDAPENQVDDLIRQRLREMFRPERKSVYAEVLPLPKMEEVADKVRRNRVLVIVSPDAKIPPEEVQRFFDGLSQKNNLCVLTGDKTAMGSIEKAARQHFAAQKANDRIPLGHPQRADLESKQQTYEQDFNTTILALFDKVLFPIQRAGRPPQLVPKPLDSTRDATKPFDGEAQIEKTLTAQPVKLFLDVEAEFDAIRDKAQDLLWPENIDEARWSDAADRYAEQAGMYWLPPRGLDTLKAIACNRGLWEDLGNGYVTKKPKKKRTSVQVITEYGPNDSGEVRLRINPQNAGPAPRIYLAEDGPVSENSPQLTDQTLTTSALRVNFLVVDPSGQYETGDAVTWSNKLALRNKLSEQNGERQVTLLVAPRGEIRYTLDGSEPRDGIAYDGPVIIGNGEVLMRVFAMADGLEAKEEFRFPAKGK
;
A
#
# COMPACT_ATOMS: atom_id res chain seq x y z
N GLU A 1 -80.17 -35.65 -23.60
CA GLU A 1 -79.22 -35.14 -22.60
C GLU A 1 -78.64 -33.82 -23.11
N ARG A 2 -78.67 -32.75 -22.30
CA ARG A 2 -77.92 -31.53 -22.65
C ARG A 2 -76.46 -31.81 -22.34
N ASN A 3 -75.61 -31.80 -23.37
CA ASN A 3 -74.16 -31.87 -23.21
C ASN A 3 -73.73 -30.62 -22.46
N ILE A 4 -73.31 -30.77 -21.20
CA ILE A 4 -72.79 -29.68 -20.38
C ILE A 4 -71.30 -29.57 -20.71
N THR A 5 -70.92 -28.56 -21.48
CA THR A 5 -69.52 -28.23 -21.72
C THR A 5 -68.88 -27.75 -20.41
N PRO A 6 -67.67 -28.21 -20.05
CA PRO A 6 -66.95 -27.69 -18.89
C PRO A 6 -66.71 -26.18 -19.05
N VAL A 7 -66.88 -25.41 -17.96
CA VAL A 7 -66.64 -23.96 -17.95
C VAL A 7 -65.15 -23.68 -18.17
N ASP A 8 -64.81 -22.86 -19.17
CA ASP A 8 -63.42 -22.42 -19.36
C ASP A 8 -63.06 -21.37 -18.31
N LEU A 9 -62.16 -21.74 -17.40
CA LEU A 9 -61.70 -20.85 -16.33
C LEU A 9 -60.83 -19.68 -16.82
N ALA A 10 -60.47 -19.64 -18.11
CA ALA A 10 -59.80 -18.51 -18.75
C ALA A 10 -60.77 -17.52 -19.43
N ALA A 11 -62.06 -17.87 -19.53
CA ALA A 11 -63.08 -17.02 -20.16
C ALA A 11 -63.77 -16.10 -19.14
N ASN A 12 -64.34 -14.99 -19.62
CA ASN A 12 -65.07 -14.04 -18.76
C ASN A 12 -66.34 -14.64 -18.11
N GLU A 13 -66.83 -15.78 -18.60
CA GLU A 13 -67.98 -16.50 -18.05
C GLU A 13 -67.83 -16.84 -16.56
N ILE A 14 -66.59 -16.96 -16.05
CA ILE A 14 -66.36 -17.21 -14.62
C ILE A 14 -66.88 -16.08 -13.75
N TYR A 15 -66.79 -14.82 -14.21
CA TYR A 15 -67.17 -13.67 -13.40
C TYR A 15 -68.69 -13.59 -13.26
N ASP A 16 -69.46 -13.98 -14.28
CA ASP A 16 -70.92 -14.10 -14.17
C ASP A 16 -71.34 -15.15 -13.14
N ILE A 17 -70.62 -16.29 -13.11
CA ILE A 17 -70.87 -17.34 -12.12
C ILE A 17 -70.56 -16.84 -10.71
N LEU A 18 -69.42 -16.16 -10.52
CA LEU A 18 -69.01 -15.62 -9.23
C LEU A 18 -69.96 -14.53 -8.75
N ARG A 19 -70.35 -13.58 -9.61
CA ARG A 19 -71.36 -12.54 -9.33
C ARG A 19 -72.65 -13.16 -8.83
N LYS A 20 -73.21 -14.09 -9.60
CA LYS A 20 -74.50 -14.74 -9.29
C LYS A 20 -74.48 -15.56 -8.00
N ARG A 21 -73.34 -16.15 -7.64
CA ARG A 21 -73.21 -17.01 -6.45
C ARG A 21 -72.82 -16.27 -5.19
N LEU A 22 -72.04 -15.20 -5.30
CA LEU A 22 -71.35 -14.58 -4.16
C LEU A 22 -71.85 -13.17 -3.83
N PHE A 23 -72.63 -12.52 -4.72
CA PHE A 23 -73.13 -11.17 -4.52
C PHE A 23 -74.65 -11.12 -4.57
N THR A 24 -75.26 -10.32 -3.68
CA THR A 24 -76.70 -10.09 -3.64
C THR A 24 -77.13 -8.97 -4.59
N SER A 25 -76.35 -7.90 -4.66
CA SER A 25 -76.58 -6.74 -5.53
C SER A 25 -75.24 -6.12 -5.94
N LEU A 26 -75.26 -5.40 -7.06
CA LEU A 26 -74.13 -4.64 -7.58
C LEU A 26 -74.56 -3.17 -7.75
N PRO A 27 -73.61 -2.22 -7.78
CA PRO A 27 -73.90 -0.83 -8.12
C PRO A 27 -74.43 -0.68 -9.55
N ASP A 28 -74.89 0.52 -9.89
CA ASP A 28 -75.34 0.81 -11.25
C ASP A 28 -74.16 0.88 -12.24
N GLN A 29 -74.49 0.86 -13.53
CA GLN A 29 -73.46 0.84 -14.58
C GLN A 29 -72.62 2.12 -14.59
N ALA A 30 -73.19 3.26 -14.20
CA ALA A 30 -72.48 4.54 -14.21
C ALA A 30 -71.33 4.56 -13.18
N GLU A 31 -71.57 4.03 -11.98
CA GLU A 31 -70.52 3.89 -10.96
C GLU A 31 -69.41 2.93 -11.41
N ILE A 32 -69.77 1.84 -12.09
CA ILE A 32 -68.79 0.87 -12.63
C ILE A 32 -67.94 1.51 -13.73
N ASP A 33 -68.56 2.30 -14.62
CA ASP A 33 -67.88 3.00 -15.70
C ASP A 33 -66.94 4.09 -15.16
N ASP A 34 -67.36 4.84 -14.12
CA ASP A 34 -66.51 5.83 -13.43
C ASP A 34 -65.26 5.17 -12.81
N ILE A 35 -65.43 3.98 -12.21
CA ILE A 35 -64.31 3.18 -11.70
C ILE A 35 -63.41 2.75 -12.86
N ALA A 36 -63.98 2.28 -13.97
CA ALA A 36 -63.21 1.86 -15.14
C ALA A 36 -62.36 3.01 -15.70
N ASP A 37 -62.93 4.20 -15.85
CA ASP A 37 -62.23 5.40 -16.29
C ASP A 37 -61.10 5.84 -15.34
N ALA A 38 -61.28 5.66 -14.03
CA ALA A 38 -60.25 5.94 -13.04
C ALA A 38 -59.06 4.97 -13.17
N TYR A 39 -59.32 3.68 -13.36
CA TYR A 39 -58.29 2.67 -13.61
C TYR A 39 -57.59 2.89 -14.97
N GLY A 40 -58.35 3.21 -16.02
CA GLY A 40 -57.82 3.48 -17.35
C GLY A 40 -56.79 4.61 -17.35
N ARG A 41 -57.09 5.72 -16.66
CA ARG A 41 -56.14 6.83 -16.46
C ARG A 41 -54.86 6.39 -15.75
N LYS A 42 -54.97 5.62 -14.66
CA LYS A 42 -53.79 5.12 -13.93
C LYS A 42 -52.94 4.14 -14.73
N LEU A 43 -53.57 3.27 -15.51
CA LEU A 43 -52.85 2.34 -16.39
C LEU A 43 -52.18 3.06 -17.57
N GLU A 44 -52.82 4.09 -18.13
CA GLU A 44 -52.22 4.94 -19.17
C GLU A 44 -50.99 5.70 -18.63
N GLU A 45 -51.08 6.25 -17.41
CA GLU A 45 -49.95 6.87 -16.70
C GLU A 45 -48.81 5.87 -16.49
N ALA A 46 -49.12 4.67 -16.00
CA ALA A 46 -48.14 3.60 -15.77
C ALA A 46 -47.44 3.15 -17.08
N ALA A 47 -48.20 3.03 -18.18
CA ALA A 47 -47.68 2.69 -19.50
C ALA A 47 -46.78 3.80 -20.07
N LYS A 48 -47.18 5.08 -19.92
CA LYS A 48 -46.34 6.24 -20.28
C LYS A 48 -45.03 6.27 -19.48
N ALA A 49 -45.08 5.90 -18.21
CA ALA A 49 -43.91 5.75 -17.34
C ALA A 49 -43.08 4.48 -17.61
N LYS A 50 -43.52 3.61 -18.53
CA LYS A 50 -42.91 2.30 -18.84
C LYS A 50 -42.82 1.35 -17.65
N THR A 51 -43.77 1.46 -16.74
CA THR A 51 -43.94 0.58 -15.57
C THR A 51 -45.00 -0.49 -15.79
N ALA A 52 -45.84 -0.32 -16.80
CA ALA A 52 -46.80 -1.31 -17.32
C ALA A 52 -46.59 -1.50 -18.82
N SER A 53 -47.17 -2.56 -19.39
CA SER A 53 -47.06 -2.85 -20.82
C SER A 53 -47.70 -1.73 -21.66
N ARG A 54 -47.18 -1.51 -22.86
CA ARG A 54 -47.82 -0.61 -23.82
C ARG A 54 -49.22 -1.14 -24.16
N GLY A 55 -50.25 -0.31 -24.01
CA GLY A 55 -51.65 -0.71 -24.23
C GLY A 55 -52.34 -1.27 -22.98
N ALA A 56 -51.72 -1.16 -21.80
CA ALA A 56 -52.32 -1.63 -20.54
C ALA A 56 -53.65 -0.93 -20.21
N GLU A 57 -53.91 0.26 -20.74
CA GLU A 57 -55.17 0.98 -20.61
C GLU A 57 -56.39 0.16 -21.09
N ALA A 58 -56.19 -0.77 -22.06
CA ALA A 58 -57.25 -1.66 -22.54
C ALA A 58 -57.77 -2.64 -21.48
N ILE A 59 -57.05 -2.83 -20.37
CA ILE A 59 -57.55 -3.60 -19.21
C ILE A 59 -58.81 -2.93 -18.64
N ALA A 60 -58.92 -1.60 -18.72
CA ALA A 60 -60.07 -0.86 -18.21
C ALA A 60 -61.37 -1.20 -18.98
N ASP A 61 -61.28 -1.48 -20.28
CA ASP A 61 -62.42 -1.88 -21.12
C ASP A 61 -63.06 -3.20 -20.64
N GLU A 62 -62.30 -4.03 -19.92
CA GLU A 62 -62.79 -5.30 -19.36
C GLU A 62 -63.44 -5.15 -17.98
N ILE A 63 -63.35 -3.99 -17.32
CA ILE A 63 -63.84 -3.79 -15.96
C ILE A 63 -65.35 -4.00 -15.89
N SER A 64 -66.14 -3.41 -16.80
CA SER A 64 -67.59 -3.58 -16.81
C SER A 64 -68.02 -5.04 -16.99
N LEU A 65 -67.19 -5.86 -17.64
CA LEU A 65 -67.44 -7.29 -17.83
C LEU A 65 -67.01 -8.14 -16.61
N THR A 66 -66.09 -7.66 -15.79
CA THR A 66 -65.47 -8.45 -14.71
C THR A 66 -65.80 -7.96 -13.30
N TYR A 67 -66.41 -6.77 -13.17
CA TYR A 67 -66.78 -6.14 -11.91
C TYR A 67 -67.60 -7.10 -11.00
N PRO A 68 -67.30 -7.18 -9.70
CA PRO A 68 -66.36 -6.37 -8.91
C PRO A 68 -64.92 -6.90 -8.87
N PHE A 69 -64.56 -7.86 -9.74
CA PHE A 69 -63.23 -8.46 -9.75
C PHE A 69 -62.28 -7.73 -10.67
N HIS A 70 -61.00 -7.73 -10.32
CA HIS A 70 -59.96 -7.17 -11.19
C HIS A 70 -59.82 -8.01 -12.47
N PRO A 71 -59.76 -7.42 -13.68
CA PRO A 71 -59.74 -8.19 -14.93
C PRO A 71 -58.61 -9.22 -15.02
N ARG A 72 -57.43 -8.90 -14.48
CA ARG A 72 -56.26 -9.80 -14.43
C ARG A 72 -56.41 -11.01 -13.50
N LEU A 73 -57.46 -11.10 -12.70
CA LEU A 73 -57.69 -12.24 -11.80
C LEU A 73 -57.73 -13.57 -12.58
N LYS A 74 -58.41 -13.61 -13.74
CA LYS A 74 -58.43 -14.79 -14.62
C LYS A 74 -57.04 -15.21 -15.10
N ASN A 75 -56.15 -14.25 -15.37
CA ASN A 75 -54.78 -14.53 -15.83
C ASN A 75 -53.98 -15.23 -14.73
N VAL A 76 -54.10 -14.75 -13.48
CA VAL A 76 -53.44 -15.37 -12.32
C VAL A 76 -54.00 -16.77 -12.05
N ILE A 77 -55.33 -16.94 -12.08
CA ILE A 77 -55.98 -18.25 -11.90
C ILE A 77 -55.56 -19.25 -12.99
N ALA A 78 -55.44 -18.77 -14.24
CA ALA A 78 -55.07 -19.62 -15.35
C ALA A 78 -53.69 -20.29 -15.17
N LEU A 79 -52.79 -19.71 -14.38
CA LEU A 79 -51.47 -20.28 -14.09
C LEU A 79 -51.55 -21.62 -13.33
N PHE A 80 -52.59 -21.81 -12.52
CA PHE A 80 -52.73 -22.97 -11.63
C PHE A 80 -54.07 -23.71 -11.76
N LYS A 81 -54.88 -23.37 -12.78
CA LYS A 81 -56.20 -23.98 -13.01
C LYS A 81 -56.15 -25.51 -13.21
N GLU A 82 -55.01 -26.01 -13.72
CA GLU A 82 -54.76 -27.42 -13.99
C GLU A 82 -54.17 -28.19 -12.78
N ASN A 83 -53.98 -27.53 -11.64
CA ASN A 83 -53.52 -28.22 -10.43
C ASN A 83 -54.57 -29.26 -9.99
N GLU A 84 -54.13 -30.50 -9.73
CA GLU A 84 -55.00 -31.60 -9.31
C GLU A 84 -55.85 -31.24 -8.07
N GLN A 85 -55.23 -30.54 -7.12
CA GLN A 85 -55.89 -30.10 -5.89
C GLN A 85 -56.88 -28.95 -6.10
N PHE A 86 -56.80 -28.22 -7.22
CA PHE A 86 -57.58 -27.00 -7.45
C PHE A 86 -59.03 -27.27 -7.91
N LYS A 87 -59.45 -28.51 -8.19
CA LYS A 87 -60.86 -28.91 -8.43
C LYS A 87 -61.68 -27.91 -9.27
N GLN A 88 -61.04 -27.30 -10.28
CA GLN A 88 -61.55 -26.28 -11.21
C GLN A 88 -62.58 -25.31 -10.59
N THR A 89 -63.84 -25.37 -11.03
CA THR A 89 -64.89 -24.43 -10.60
C THR A 89 -65.13 -24.44 -9.09
N ARG A 90 -64.97 -25.59 -8.42
CA ARG A 90 -65.15 -25.67 -6.96
C ARG A 90 -64.01 -25.00 -6.22
N GLY A 91 -62.76 -25.30 -6.60
CA GLY A 91 -61.61 -24.66 -5.96
C GLY A 91 -61.54 -23.16 -6.25
N LEU A 92 -61.99 -22.72 -7.44
CA LEU A 92 -62.15 -21.30 -7.74
C LEU A 92 -63.13 -20.62 -6.78
N ILE A 93 -64.33 -21.19 -6.59
CA ILE A 93 -65.32 -20.61 -5.65
C ILE A 93 -64.77 -20.62 -4.22
N GLU A 94 -64.11 -21.69 -3.79
CA GLU A 94 -63.49 -21.76 -2.46
C GLU A 94 -62.41 -20.67 -2.28
N LEU A 95 -61.52 -20.50 -3.27
CA LEU A 95 -60.46 -19.51 -3.26
C LEU A 95 -61.02 -18.07 -3.25
N VAL A 96 -61.96 -17.77 -4.16
CA VAL A 96 -62.60 -16.44 -4.24
C VAL A 96 -63.39 -16.15 -2.97
N SER A 97 -64.04 -17.15 -2.35
CA SER A 97 -64.72 -16.94 -1.06
C SER A 97 -63.75 -16.51 0.05
N ARG A 98 -62.51 -17.03 0.05
CA ARG A 98 -61.45 -16.59 0.98
C ARG A 98 -60.95 -15.18 0.65
N LEU A 99 -60.86 -14.86 -0.64
CA LEU A 99 -60.51 -13.51 -1.08
C LEU A 99 -61.57 -12.49 -0.64
N LEU A 100 -62.85 -12.78 -0.87
CA LEU A 100 -63.96 -11.93 -0.44
C LEU A 100 -64.02 -11.78 1.08
N ARG A 101 -63.72 -12.84 1.83
CA ARG A 101 -63.61 -12.74 3.30
C ARG A 101 -62.49 -11.78 3.71
N SER A 102 -61.34 -11.82 3.03
CA SER A 102 -60.23 -10.90 3.29
C SER A 102 -60.64 -9.45 3.05
N VAL A 103 -61.34 -9.20 1.95
CA VAL A 103 -61.90 -7.87 1.63
C VAL A 103 -62.97 -7.44 2.63
N TRP A 104 -63.81 -8.36 3.09
CA TRP A 104 -64.92 -8.06 4.01
C TRP A 104 -64.47 -7.77 5.44
N GLU A 105 -63.42 -8.43 5.93
CA GLU A 105 -62.86 -8.19 7.28
C GLU A 105 -61.90 -7.00 7.33
N ARG A 106 -61.53 -6.46 6.15
CA ARG A 106 -60.68 -5.29 6.02
C ARG A 106 -61.32 -4.06 6.66
N GLN A 107 -60.51 -3.30 7.40
CA GLN A 107 -60.97 -2.11 8.12
C GLN A 107 -61.13 -0.88 7.23
N ALA A 108 -60.30 -0.77 6.19
CA ALA A 108 -60.36 0.31 5.19
C ALA A 108 -61.28 -0.09 4.03
N ASN A 109 -62.14 0.84 3.61
CA ASN A 109 -62.98 0.67 2.41
C ASN A 109 -62.33 1.37 1.21
N ASP A 110 -61.22 0.82 0.75
CA ASP A 110 -60.33 1.38 -0.29
C ASP A 110 -60.13 0.43 -1.49
N ILE A 111 -60.96 -0.62 -1.58
CA ILE A 111 -60.91 -1.63 -2.63
C ILE A 111 -62.00 -1.37 -3.67
N PHE A 112 -61.59 -0.97 -4.86
CA PHE A 112 -62.50 -0.74 -6.00
C PHE A 112 -62.68 -2.00 -6.85
N LEU A 113 -61.62 -2.78 -7.04
CA LEU A 113 -61.63 -4.06 -7.75
C LEU A 113 -60.93 -5.13 -6.94
N ILE A 114 -61.57 -6.30 -6.83
CA ILE A 114 -61.11 -7.41 -6.01
C ILE A 114 -60.14 -8.27 -6.81
N GLY A 115 -58.86 -8.24 -6.44
CA GLY A 115 -57.80 -9.10 -7.00
C GLY A 115 -56.95 -9.82 -5.93
N PRO A 116 -56.07 -10.76 -6.34
CA PRO A 116 -55.28 -11.62 -5.44
C PRO A 116 -54.37 -10.87 -4.46
N GLN A 117 -54.01 -9.62 -4.74
CA GLN A 117 -53.26 -8.76 -3.84
C GLN A 117 -53.97 -8.51 -2.50
N HIS A 118 -55.29 -8.72 -2.44
CA HIS A 118 -56.10 -8.48 -1.24
C HIS A 118 -56.29 -9.73 -0.36
N PHE A 119 -55.59 -10.84 -0.62
CA PHE A 119 -55.59 -11.95 0.33
C PHE A 119 -54.98 -11.50 1.66
N ASP A 120 -55.73 -11.66 2.76
CA ASP A 120 -55.25 -11.34 4.09
C ASP A 120 -54.73 -12.62 4.77
N LEU A 121 -53.40 -12.75 4.81
CA LEU A 121 -52.71 -13.90 5.41
C LEU A 121 -52.81 -13.92 6.94
N SER A 122 -53.33 -12.86 7.58
CA SER A 122 -53.62 -12.86 9.01
C SER A 122 -54.82 -13.73 9.36
N ILE A 123 -55.77 -13.90 8.43
CA ILE A 123 -56.95 -14.73 8.58
C ILE A 123 -56.54 -16.21 8.45
N PRO A 124 -56.71 -17.06 9.48
CA PRO A 124 -56.28 -18.45 9.44
C PRO A 124 -56.88 -19.23 8.26
N ASP A 125 -58.19 -19.08 8.00
CA ASP A 125 -58.87 -19.79 6.91
C ASP A 125 -58.37 -19.42 5.52
N VAL A 126 -57.83 -18.21 5.34
CA VAL A 126 -57.23 -17.75 4.08
C VAL A 126 -55.86 -18.38 3.92
N ARG A 127 -55.02 -18.25 4.95
CA ARG A 127 -53.67 -18.81 4.98
C ARG A 127 -53.66 -20.33 4.81
N ASP A 128 -54.54 -21.03 5.52
CA ASP A 128 -54.64 -22.49 5.45
C ASP A 128 -55.06 -22.94 4.05
N LYS A 129 -55.99 -22.22 3.40
CA LYS A 129 -56.42 -22.52 2.04
C LYS A 129 -55.33 -22.27 1.00
N LEU A 130 -54.60 -21.15 1.11
CA LEU A 130 -53.46 -20.86 0.23
C LEU A 130 -52.32 -21.86 0.45
N THR A 131 -52.09 -22.29 1.69
CA THR A 131 -51.11 -23.32 2.03
C THR A 131 -51.52 -24.69 1.48
N GLU A 132 -52.81 -25.04 1.54
CA GLU A 132 -53.35 -26.27 0.96
C GLU A 132 -53.05 -26.36 -0.54
N PHE A 133 -53.21 -25.26 -1.28
CA PHE A 133 -52.95 -25.23 -2.73
C PHE A 133 -51.46 -25.13 -3.10
N SER A 134 -50.68 -24.37 -2.32
CA SER A 134 -49.29 -24.07 -2.65
C SER A 134 -48.29 -25.07 -2.07
N GLY A 135 -48.57 -25.64 -0.89
CA GLY A 135 -47.55 -26.29 -0.06
C GLY A 135 -46.42 -25.35 0.37
N MET A 136 -46.61 -24.03 0.31
CA MET A 136 -45.59 -23.00 0.56
C MET A 136 -45.73 -22.38 1.97
N ARG A 137 -45.84 -23.23 2.99
CA ARG A 137 -46.02 -22.77 4.38
C ARG A 137 -44.85 -21.90 4.85
N ASP A 138 -43.62 -22.27 4.49
CA ASP A 138 -42.41 -21.57 4.91
C ASP A 138 -42.27 -20.20 4.24
N VAL A 139 -42.70 -20.08 2.98
CA VAL A 139 -42.81 -18.79 2.26
C VAL A 139 -43.69 -17.84 3.04
N ILE A 140 -44.89 -18.30 3.41
CA ILE A 140 -45.82 -17.47 4.18
C ILE A 140 -45.17 -17.08 5.50
N ALA A 141 -44.67 -18.05 6.26
CA ALA A 141 -44.16 -17.81 7.60
C ALA A 141 -42.92 -16.90 7.67
N LYS A 142 -42.09 -16.84 6.61
CA LYS A 142 -40.85 -16.06 6.61
C LYS A 142 -40.91 -14.81 5.76
N ASP A 143 -41.51 -14.88 4.57
CA ASP A 143 -41.48 -13.76 3.64
C ASP A 143 -42.74 -12.90 3.69
N LEU A 144 -43.90 -13.45 4.06
CA LEU A 144 -45.18 -12.76 3.87
C LEU A 144 -45.91 -12.39 5.16
N TRP A 145 -46.02 -13.33 6.10
CA TRP A 145 -46.80 -13.13 7.32
C TRP A 145 -46.42 -14.07 8.48
N ASP A 146 -46.21 -13.48 9.65
CA ASP A 146 -46.27 -14.17 10.93
C ASP A 146 -47.02 -13.34 12.00
N ALA A 147 -47.27 -13.95 13.16
CA ALA A 147 -47.99 -13.31 14.27
C ALA A 147 -47.16 -12.24 15.00
N GLN A 148 -45.83 -12.33 14.93
CA GLN A 148 -44.88 -11.40 15.57
C GLN A 148 -44.59 -10.17 14.69
N ARG A 149 -45.12 -10.14 13.46
CA ARG A 149 -44.80 -9.17 12.40
C ARG A 149 -43.32 -9.15 12.04
N SER A 150 -42.65 -10.30 12.10
CA SER A 150 -41.24 -10.46 11.74
C SER A 150 -41.01 -10.98 10.31
N ALA A 151 -42.06 -11.28 9.56
CA ALA A 151 -41.93 -11.66 8.16
C ALA A 151 -41.48 -10.48 7.30
N HIS A 152 -40.71 -10.75 6.24
CA HIS A 152 -40.04 -9.70 5.45
C HIS A 152 -40.99 -8.63 4.91
N ALA A 153 -42.11 -9.02 4.28
CA ALA A 153 -43.10 -8.08 3.77
C ALA A 153 -43.70 -7.19 4.88
N GLN A 154 -44.00 -7.78 6.05
CA GLN A 154 -44.53 -7.03 7.20
C GLN A 154 -43.51 -6.02 7.74
N VAL A 155 -42.22 -6.37 7.76
CA VAL A 155 -41.16 -5.46 8.21
C VAL A 155 -41.02 -4.27 7.26
N ILE A 156 -41.07 -4.50 5.93
CA ILE A 156 -41.03 -3.43 4.92
C ILE A 156 -42.23 -2.51 5.06
N ASP A 157 -43.42 -3.09 5.23
CA ASP A 157 -44.66 -2.35 5.41
C ASP A 157 -44.66 -1.51 6.70
N LEU A 158 -44.14 -2.06 7.80
CA LEU A 158 -43.96 -1.33 9.06
C LEU A 158 -43.01 -0.12 8.93
N GLN A 159 -41.96 -0.23 8.12
CA GLN A 159 -41.00 0.86 7.91
C GLN A 159 -41.58 1.99 7.04
N THR A 160 -42.40 1.62 6.04
CA THR A 160 -42.99 2.59 5.10
C THR A 160 -44.33 3.15 5.56
N GLY A 161 -45.01 2.47 6.50
CA GLY A 161 -46.38 2.78 6.90
C GLY A 161 -47.42 2.45 5.81
N LYS A 162 -47.03 1.71 4.78
CA LYS A 162 -47.88 1.25 3.67
C LYS A 162 -48.00 -0.27 3.73
N GLU A 163 -48.99 -0.85 3.04
CA GLU A 163 -49.19 -2.31 2.94
C GLU A 163 -48.75 -2.88 1.57
N ALA A 164 -47.85 -2.16 0.89
CA ALA A 164 -47.48 -2.44 -0.49
C ALA A 164 -46.73 -3.77 -0.62
N ALA A 165 -45.83 -4.11 0.31
CA ALA A 165 -45.05 -5.35 0.25
C ALA A 165 -45.94 -6.56 0.54
N THR A 166 -46.89 -6.46 1.47
CA THR A 166 -47.86 -7.54 1.74
C THR A 166 -48.77 -7.80 0.52
N GLN A 167 -49.21 -6.74 -0.16
CA GLN A 167 -50.03 -6.84 -1.38
C GLN A 167 -49.25 -7.46 -2.55
N VAL A 168 -48.02 -6.99 -2.78
CA VAL A 168 -47.08 -7.57 -3.76
C VAL A 168 -46.85 -9.05 -3.47
N GLY A 169 -46.51 -9.38 -2.22
CA GLY A 169 -46.20 -10.73 -1.80
C GLY A 169 -47.40 -11.69 -1.94
N SER A 170 -48.61 -11.23 -1.60
CA SER A 170 -49.84 -12.03 -1.74
C SER A 170 -50.21 -12.28 -3.20
N LEU A 171 -50.02 -11.28 -4.07
CA LEU A 171 -50.19 -11.43 -5.51
C LEU A 171 -49.18 -12.43 -6.09
N LEU A 172 -47.89 -12.28 -5.77
CA LEU A 172 -46.84 -13.17 -6.26
C LEU A 172 -47.01 -14.60 -5.73
N LEU A 173 -47.40 -14.79 -4.47
CA LEU A 173 -47.73 -16.10 -3.93
C LEU A 173 -48.85 -16.76 -4.76
N SER A 174 -49.90 -15.99 -5.07
CA SER A 174 -51.02 -16.47 -5.89
C SER A 174 -50.57 -16.82 -7.33
N ALA A 175 -49.67 -16.05 -7.92
CA ALA A 175 -49.07 -16.34 -9.22
C ALA A 175 -48.05 -17.49 -9.19
N SER A 176 -47.69 -17.98 -7.99
CA SER A 176 -46.72 -19.07 -7.78
C SER A 176 -47.39 -20.41 -7.46
N LEU A 177 -48.72 -20.45 -7.40
CA LEU A 177 -49.48 -21.64 -6.97
C LEU A 177 -49.36 -22.84 -7.93
N SER A 178 -48.89 -22.65 -9.16
CA SER A 178 -48.84 -23.74 -10.15
C SER A 178 -47.91 -24.87 -9.71
N THR A 179 -48.45 -26.09 -9.62
CA THR A 179 -47.67 -27.28 -9.23
C THR A 179 -47.23 -28.12 -10.43
N ALA A 180 -47.64 -27.76 -11.64
CA ALA A 180 -47.29 -28.49 -12.85
C ALA A 180 -45.79 -28.38 -13.21
N VAL A 181 -45.28 -29.41 -13.88
CA VAL A 181 -43.90 -29.48 -14.38
C VAL A 181 -43.77 -28.54 -15.59
N ASN A 182 -42.77 -27.65 -15.59
CA ASN A 182 -42.53 -26.62 -16.61
C ASN A 182 -43.70 -25.63 -16.83
N ALA A 183 -44.52 -25.38 -15.80
CA ALA A 183 -45.56 -24.37 -15.86
C ALA A 183 -44.96 -22.95 -15.92
N VAL A 184 -45.64 -22.05 -16.62
CA VAL A 184 -45.40 -20.62 -16.48
C VAL A 184 -45.79 -20.23 -15.05
N ARG A 185 -44.81 -19.76 -14.27
CA ARG A 185 -44.99 -19.29 -12.90
C ARG A 185 -44.65 -17.81 -12.79
N GLY A 186 -45.24 -17.17 -11.80
CA GLY A 186 -44.89 -15.80 -11.45
C GLY A 186 -45.39 -14.75 -12.42
N LEU A 187 -44.94 -13.51 -12.20
CA LEU A 187 -45.31 -12.34 -12.98
C LEU A 187 -44.06 -11.55 -13.38
N THR A 188 -44.10 -10.87 -14.53
CA THR A 188 -43.12 -9.80 -14.80
C THR A 188 -43.41 -8.58 -13.92
N ARG A 189 -42.47 -7.62 -13.87
CA ARG A 189 -42.69 -6.35 -13.15
C ARG A 189 -43.91 -5.60 -13.71
N GLU A 190 -44.09 -5.59 -15.02
CA GLU A 190 -45.21 -4.93 -15.70
C GLU A 190 -46.54 -5.62 -15.37
N GLU A 191 -46.60 -6.96 -15.47
CA GLU A 191 -47.80 -7.72 -15.11
C GLU A 191 -48.18 -7.53 -13.63
N MET A 192 -47.19 -7.43 -12.74
CA MET A 192 -47.41 -7.14 -11.33
C MET A 192 -48.01 -5.75 -11.12
N VAL A 193 -47.47 -4.71 -11.78
CA VAL A 193 -48.02 -3.35 -11.73
C VAL A 193 -49.45 -3.33 -12.28
N GLU A 194 -49.71 -3.99 -13.40
CA GLU A 194 -51.04 -4.11 -14.00
C GLU A 194 -52.06 -4.79 -13.08
N CYS A 195 -51.63 -5.63 -12.14
CA CYS A 195 -52.51 -6.24 -11.14
C CYS A 195 -52.70 -5.37 -9.88
N LEU A 196 -51.72 -4.52 -9.55
CA LEU A 196 -51.66 -3.74 -8.31
C LEU A 196 -52.14 -2.30 -8.44
N VAL A 197 -52.16 -1.75 -9.67
CA VAL A 197 -52.67 -0.41 -9.94
C VAL A 197 -54.05 -0.23 -9.30
N SER A 198 -54.25 0.91 -8.67
CA SER A 198 -55.52 1.31 -8.05
C SER A 198 -55.66 2.84 -8.17
N PRO A 199 -56.88 3.38 -8.31
CA PRO A 199 -57.13 4.82 -8.41
C PRO A 199 -56.48 5.66 -7.30
N LEU A 200 -56.31 5.09 -6.10
CA LEU A 200 -55.79 5.78 -4.92
C LEU A 200 -54.32 5.45 -4.59
N ARG A 201 -53.62 4.66 -5.41
CA ARG A 201 -52.24 4.21 -5.14
C ARG A 201 -51.37 4.36 -6.38
N GLU A 202 -50.13 4.77 -6.16
CA GLU A 202 -49.19 4.94 -7.27
C GLU A 202 -48.43 3.63 -7.57
N PRO A 203 -48.17 3.30 -8.85
CA PRO A 203 -47.37 2.13 -9.23
C PRO A 203 -46.00 2.06 -8.57
N SER A 204 -45.37 3.22 -8.35
CA SER A 204 -44.05 3.33 -7.74
C SER A 204 -43.98 2.77 -6.33
N ASP A 205 -45.07 2.90 -5.55
CA ASP A 205 -45.15 2.35 -4.18
C ASP A 205 -44.97 0.83 -4.18
N PHE A 206 -45.58 0.16 -5.15
CA PHE A 206 -45.51 -1.29 -5.29
C PHE A 206 -44.16 -1.75 -5.83
N LEU A 207 -43.60 -1.02 -6.80
CA LEU A 207 -42.27 -1.34 -7.34
C LEU A 207 -41.17 -1.18 -6.28
N THR A 208 -41.20 -0.11 -5.49
CA THR A 208 -40.23 0.07 -4.39
C THR A 208 -40.37 -1.03 -3.34
N ALA A 209 -41.61 -1.36 -2.94
CA ALA A 209 -41.85 -2.44 -1.99
C ALA A 209 -41.41 -3.81 -2.53
N PHE A 210 -41.62 -4.06 -3.82
CA PHE A 210 -41.12 -5.26 -4.49
C PHE A 210 -39.60 -5.32 -4.50
N ASP A 211 -38.92 -4.23 -4.88
CA ASP A 211 -37.46 -4.16 -4.91
C ASP A 211 -36.85 -4.42 -3.53
N ASP A 212 -37.49 -3.93 -2.47
CA ASP A 212 -37.06 -4.18 -1.10
C ASP A 212 -37.34 -5.62 -0.66
N LEU A 213 -38.49 -6.18 -1.05
CA LEU A 213 -38.82 -7.59 -0.77
C LEU A 213 -37.86 -8.53 -1.51
N GLU A 214 -37.52 -8.25 -2.76
CA GLU A 214 -36.57 -9.02 -3.58
C GLU A 214 -35.19 -9.13 -2.92
N LYS A 215 -34.73 -8.07 -2.25
CA LYS A 215 -33.43 -8.06 -1.56
C LYS A 215 -33.37 -8.99 -0.33
N VAL A 216 -34.50 -9.20 0.35
CA VAL A 216 -34.52 -9.85 1.67
C VAL A 216 -35.25 -11.18 1.70
N ALA A 217 -36.20 -11.42 0.80
CA ALA A 217 -37.02 -12.63 0.77
C ALA A 217 -36.17 -13.88 0.61
N TRP A 218 -36.52 -14.92 1.35
CA TRP A 218 -35.81 -16.20 1.37
C TRP A 218 -36.23 -17.15 0.27
N TYR A 219 -37.44 -16.98 -0.25
CA TYR A 219 -38.06 -17.92 -1.17
C TYR A 219 -38.51 -17.29 -2.48
N LEU A 220 -38.21 -16.01 -2.71
CA LEU A 220 -38.47 -15.36 -3.99
C LEU A 220 -37.37 -15.70 -5.00
N HIS A 221 -37.79 -16.18 -6.16
CA HIS A 221 -36.94 -16.55 -7.29
C HIS A 221 -37.40 -15.80 -8.54
N HIS A 222 -36.55 -15.80 -9.56
CA HIS A 222 -36.88 -15.26 -10.87
C HIS A 222 -36.41 -16.19 -11.99
N THR A 223 -37.11 -16.17 -13.12
CA THR A 223 -36.67 -16.86 -14.35
C THR A 223 -35.73 -15.97 -15.16
N PRO A 224 -34.93 -16.53 -16.10
CA PRO A 224 -34.11 -15.73 -17.01
C PRO A 224 -34.91 -14.70 -17.82
N GLU A 225 -36.20 -14.95 -18.06
CA GLU A 225 -37.12 -14.05 -18.76
C GLU A 225 -37.70 -12.95 -17.84
N GLY A 226 -37.26 -12.86 -16.59
CA GLY A 226 -37.66 -11.79 -15.66
C GLY A 226 -39.03 -12.00 -15.00
N ARG A 227 -39.52 -13.25 -14.89
CA ARG A 227 -40.73 -13.56 -14.13
C ARG A 227 -40.39 -13.94 -12.70
N TYR A 228 -41.04 -13.29 -11.73
CA TYR A 228 -40.80 -13.49 -10.30
C TYR A 228 -41.87 -14.36 -9.66
N TYR A 229 -41.43 -15.32 -8.85
CA TYR A 229 -42.31 -16.30 -8.19
C TYR A 229 -41.70 -16.78 -6.87
N PHE A 230 -42.54 -17.25 -5.96
CA PHE A 230 -42.12 -17.96 -4.77
C PHE A 230 -41.94 -19.46 -5.06
N ASP A 231 -40.90 -20.05 -4.50
CA ASP A 231 -40.68 -21.50 -4.51
C ASP A 231 -40.54 -22.03 -3.07
N ARG A 232 -40.64 -23.34 -2.87
CA ARG A 232 -40.41 -24.00 -1.59
C ARG A 232 -38.92 -24.07 -1.22
N GLN A 233 -38.04 -23.93 -2.22
CA GLN A 233 -36.60 -23.95 -2.00
C GLN A 233 -36.07 -22.57 -1.59
N GLU A 234 -35.19 -22.54 -0.61
CA GLU A 234 -34.47 -21.33 -0.21
C GLU A 234 -33.61 -20.81 -1.37
N ASN A 235 -33.57 -19.50 -1.56
CA ASN A 235 -32.76 -18.86 -2.58
C ASN A 235 -31.31 -18.62 -2.11
N LEU A 236 -30.49 -18.10 -3.03
CA LEU A 236 -29.11 -17.73 -2.74
C LEU A 236 -28.99 -16.74 -1.57
N THR A 237 -29.91 -15.78 -1.43
CA THR A 237 -29.89 -14.79 -0.34
C THR A 237 -29.96 -15.48 1.02
N LYS A 238 -30.90 -16.41 1.20
CA LYS A 238 -31.02 -17.19 2.43
C LYS A 238 -29.79 -18.08 2.66
N LEU A 239 -29.29 -18.75 1.63
CA LEU A 239 -28.07 -19.57 1.75
C LEU A 239 -26.89 -18.73 2.27
N LEU A 240 -26.65 -17.55 1.68
CA LEU A 240 -25.57 -16.65 2.07
C LEU A 240 -25.76 -16.09 3.49
N GLN A 241 -26.99 -15.72 3.87
CA GLN A 241 -27.29 -15.26 5.23
C GLN A 241 -27.01 -16.35 6.28
N SER A 242 -27.44 -17.60 6.02
CA SER A 242 -27.17 -18.72 6.92
C SER A 242 -25.67 -18.97 7.05
N LEU A 243 -24.94 -19.02 5.93
CA LEU A 243 -23.48 -19.21 5.94
C LEU A 243 -22.73 -18.08 6.66
N ALA A 244 -23.20 -16.83 6.56
CA ALA A 244 -22.59 -15.68 7.23
C ALA A 244 -22.83 -15.72 8.75
N ASN A 245 -24.03 -16.09 9.17
CA ASN A 245 -24.40 -16.22 10.59
C ASN A 245 -23.68 -17.41 11.24
N ASP A 246 -23.55 -18.52 10.52
CA ASP A 246 -22.89 -19.75 10.98
C ASP A 246 -21.36 -19.68 10.87
N ALA A 247 -20.80 -18.58 10.34
CA ALA A 247 -19.36 -18.42 10.18
C ALA A 247 -18.65 -18.43 11.55
N PRO A 248 -17.67 -19.32 11.77
CA PRO A 248 -16.90 -19.34 13.02
C PRO A 248 -16.11 -18.06 13.22
N GLU A 249 -16.19 -17.47 14.41
CA GLU A 249 -15.55 -16.18 14.74
C GLU A 249 -14.05 -16.19 14.47
N ASN A 250 -13.35 -17.26 14.84
CA ASN A 250 -11.92 -17.40 14.57
C ASN A 250 -11.56 -17.39 13.07
N GLN A 251 -12.40 -17.96 12.21
CA GLN A 251 -12.18 -17.94 10.76
C GLN A 251 -12.43 -16.54 10.17
N VAL A 252 -13.42 -15.81 10.71
CA VAL A 252 -13.70 -14.42 10.32
C VAL A 252 -12.54 -13.52 10.73
N ASP A 253 -12.03 -13.66 11.95
CA ASP A 253 -10.87 -12.94 12.44
C ASP A 253 -9.62 -13.20 11.58
N ASP A 254 -9.35 -14.47 11.27
CA ASP A 254 -8.20 -14.84 10.44
C ASP A 254 -8.34 -14.30 9.01
N LEU A 255 -9.56 -14.28 8.46
CA LEU A 255 -9.85 -13.68 7.16
C LEU A 255 -9.56 -12.16 7.18
N ILE A 256 -9.96 -11.44 8.24
CA ILE A 256 -9.65 -10.02 8.41
C ILE A 256 -8.13 -9.80 8.51
N ARG A 257 -7.43 -10.57 9.35
CA ARG A 257 -5.98 -10.49 9.50
C ARG A 257 -5.26 -10.76 8.18
N GLN A 258 -5.68 -11.78 7.44
CA GLN A 258 -5.11 -12.12 6.14
C GLN A 258 -5.30 -10.97 5.14
N ARG A 259 -6.53 -10.45 5.02
CA ARG A 259 -6.83 -9.35 4.10
C ARG A 259 -6.01 -8.09 4.42
N LEU A 260 -5.91 -7.72 5.70
CA LEU A 260 -5.06 -6.61 6.15
C LEU A 260 -3.57 -6.83 5.82
N ARG A 261 -3.07 -8.06 6.03
CA ARG A 261 -1.68 -8.41 5.69
C ARG A 261 -1.40 -8.30 4.20
N GLU A 262 -2.34 -8.72 3.35
CA GLU A 262 -2.22 -8.62 1.89
C GLU A 262 -2.26 -7.16 1.42
N MET A 263 -3.22 -6.38 1.92
CA MET A 263 -3.40 -4.97 1.52
C MET A 263 -2.23 -4.06 1.90
N PHE A 264 -1.57 -4.33 3.03
CA PHE A 264 -0.46 -3.52 3.56
C PHE A 264 0.89 -4.27 3.50
N ARG A 265 1.03 -5.23 2.59
CA ARG A 265 2.26 -6.00 2.42
C ARG A 265 3.46 -5.08 2.11
N PRO A 266 4.60 -5.19 2.82
CA PRO A 266 5.78 -4.38 2.53
C PRO A 266 6.55 -4.95 1.34
N GLU A 267 6.35 -4.38 0.16
CA GLU A 267 7.05 -4.76 -1.07
C GLU A 267 8.41 -4.06 -1.18
N ARG A 268 8.44 -2.75 -0.95
CA ARG A 268 9.65 -1.91 -1.02
C ARG A 268 10.38 -1.85 0.31
N LYS A 269 9.68 -2.05 1.42
CA LYS A 269 10.17 -1.92 2.80
C LYS A 269 10.73 -0.54 3.11
N SER A 270 10.24 0.48 2.39
CA SER A 270 10.64 1.88 2.56
C SER A 270 10.13 2.44 3.89
N VAL A 271 8.91 2.05 4.26
CA VAL A 271 8.25 2.51 5.49
C VAL A 271 8.42 1.52 6.64
N TYR A 272 8.22 0.22 6.41
CA TYR A 272 8.29 -0.81 7.44
C TYR A 272 8.72 -2.15 6.84
N ALA A 273 9.33 -3.00 7.65
CA ALA A 273 9.83 -4.30 7.22
C ALA A 273 8.78 -5.42 7.30
N GLU A 274 7.81 -5.30 8.21
CA GLU A 274 6.79 -6.30 8.50
C GLU A 274 5.46 -5.62 8.89
N VAL A 275 4.35 -6.24 8.51
CA VAL A 275 3.00 -5.83 8.93
C VAL A 275 2.42 -6.85 9.92
N LEU A 276 1.91 -6.35 11.03
CA LEU A 276 1.31 -7.11 12.13
C LEU A 276 -0.17 -6.68 12.23
N PRO A 277 -1.10 -7.45 11.64
CA PRO A 277 -2.53 -7.13 11.66
C PRO A 277 -3.20 -7.62 12.95
N LEU A 278 -3.81 -6.71 13.70
CA LEU A 278 -4.52 -6.98 14.95
C LEU A 278 -3.74 -7.91 15.92
N PRO A 279 -2.45 -7.62 16.22
CA PRO A 279 -1.64 -8.46 17.07
C PRO A 279 -1.93 -8.19 18.56
N LYS A 280 -1.49 -9.10 19.42
CA LYS A 280 -1.33 -8.79 20.84
C LYS A 280 -0.08 -7.94 21.04
N MET A 281 -0.13 -6.91 21.89
CA MET A 281 1.00 -5.98 22.06
C MET A 281 2.30 -6.65 22.54
N GLU A 282 2.20 -7.74 23.29
CA GLU A 282 3.35 -8.55 23.74
C GLU A 282 4.16 -9.11 22.55
N GLU A 283 3.47 -9.54 21.48
CA GLU A 283 4.09 -10.10 20.28
C GLU A 283 4.79 -9.02 19.43
N VAL A 284 4.36 -7.77 19.58
CA VAL A 284 4.90 -6.62 18.83
C VAL A 284 6.28 -6.21 19.36
N ALA A 285 6.52 -6.31 20.67
CA ALA A 285 7.73 -5.81 21.32
C ALA A 285 9.01 -6.41 20.71
N ASP A 286 9.06 -7.73 20.53
CA ASP A 286 10.23 -8.43 19.98
C ASP A 286 10.47 -8.12 18.50
N LYS A 287 9.41 -7.76 17.76
CA LYS A 287 9.51 -7.37 16.36
C LYS A 287 10.05 -5.95 16.21
N VAL A 288 9.52 -5.01 17.01
CA VAL A 288 9.96 -3.60 17.06
C VAL A 288 11.44 -3.49 17.44
N ARG A 289 11.94 -4.36 18.34
CA ARG A 289 13.37 -4.42 18.71
C ARG A 289 14.28 -4.72 17.51
N ARG A 290 13.79 -5.46 16.52
CA ARG A 290 14.60 -5.91 15.37
C ARG A 290 14.52 -4.94 14.21
N ASN A 291 13.31 -4.50 13.86
CA ASN A 291 13.07 -3.68 12.67
C ASN A 291 11.88 -2.74 12.89
N ARG A 292 11.75 -1.76 12.01
CA ARG A 292 10.54 -0.94 11.91
C ARG A 292 9.35 -1.78 11.41
N VAL A 293 8.23 -1.72 12.12
CA VAL A 293 7.03 -2.53 11.83
C VAL A 293 5.77 -1.67 11.71
N LEU A 294 4.83 -2.11 10.89
CA LEU A 294 3.47 -1.60 10.86
C LEU A 294 2.58 -2.46 11.74
N VAL A 295 1.97 -1.85 12.76
CA VAL A 295 1.00 -2.49 13.65
C VAL A 295 -0.38 -1.97 13.28
N ILE A 296 -1.27 -2.84 12.84
CA ILE A 296 -2.65 -2.44 12.54
C ILE A 296 -3.50 -2.77 13.76
N VAL A 297 -4.12 -1.77 14.37
CA VAL A 297 -4.90 -1.92 15.61
C VAL A 297 -6.33 -1.47 15.41
N SER A 298 -7.26 -2.14 16.09
CA SER A 298 -8.66 -1.73 16.10
C SER A 298 -8.80 -0.26 16.50
N PRO A 299 -9.65 0.53 15.81
CA PRO A 299 -9.97 1.88 16.23
C PRO A 299 -10.56 1.92 17.64
N ASP A 300 -10.24 3.00 18.36
CA ASP A 300 -10.78 3.29 19.69
C ASP A 300 -11.29 4.74 19.71
N ALA A 301 -12.05 5.10 20.75
CA ALA A 301 -12.54 6.46 20.97
C ALA A 301 -11.39 7.47 21.17
N LYS A 302 -10.18 7.01 21.51
CA LYS A 302 -8.98 7.83 21.69
C LYS A 302 -7.96 7.54 20.60
N ILE A 303 -7.25 8.60 20.18
CA ILE A 303 -6.20 8.51 19.17
C ILE A 303 -4.95 9.22 19.71
N PRO A 304 -3.83 8.50 19.95
CA PRO A 304 -3.68 7.04 19.80
C PRO A 304 -4.58 6.25 20.77
N PRO A 305 -4.96 4.99 20.45
CA PRO A 305 -5.59 4.09 21.41
C PRO A 305 -4.74 3.97 22.68
N GLU A 306 -5.37 3.91 23.87
CA GLU A 306 -4.61 3.96 25.13
C GLU A 306 -3.58 2.84 25.26
N GLU A 307 -3.93 1.64 24.82
CA GLU A 307 -3.03 0.48 24.84
C GLU A 307 -1.79 0.73 23.98
N VAL A 308 -1.97 1.31 22.79
CA VAL A 308 -0.87 1.68 21.88
C VAL A 308 0.00 2.77 22.48
N GLN A 309 -0.59 3.76 23.13
CA GLN A 309 0.17 4.82 23.80
C GLN A 309 1.02 4.26 24.93
N ARG A 310 0.44 3.42 25.81
CA ARG A 310 1.18 2.76 26.91
C ARG A 310 2.30 1.87 26.38
N PHE A 311 2.03 1.11 25.31
CA PHE A 311 3.03 0.29 24.63
C PHE A 311 4.18 1.14 24.09
N PHE A 312 3.86 2.22 23.37
CA PHE A 312 4.86 3.15 22.85
C PHE A 312 5.73 3.77 23.95
N ASP A 313 5.13 4.16 25.07
CA ASP A 313 5.83 4.76 26.21
C ASP A 313 6.86 3.78 26.81
N GLY A 314 6.57 2.48 26.82
CA GLY A 314 7.48 1.43 27.29
C GLY A 314 8.55 0.97 26.30
N LEU A 315 8.49 1.36 25.02
CA LEU A 315 9.48 0.96 24.02
C LEU A 315 10.81 1.72 24.15
N SER A 316 11.93 1.00 23.99
CA SER A 316 13.26 1.59 23.75
C SER A 316 13.40 2.06 22.30
N GLN A 317 13.14 1.16 21.33
CA GLN A 317 13.20 1.46 19.89
C GLN A 317 11.93 2.21 19.41
N LYS A 318 11.66 3.37 20.01
CA LYS A 318 10.45 4.18 19.72
C LYS A 318 10.35 4.56 18.24
N ASN A 319 11.47 4.72 17.55
CA ASN A 319 11.49 5.08 16.13
C ASN A 319 11.10 3.90 15.21
N ASN A 320 10.96 2.67 15.71
CA ASN A 320 10.59 1.51 14.90
C ASN A 320 9.08 1.24 14.87
N LEU A 321 8.25 2.03 15.53
CA LEU A 321 6.80 1.81 15.56
C LEU A 321 6.07 2.65 14.52
N CYS A 322 5.37 2.01 13.59
CA CYS A 322 4.34 2.60 12.75
C CYS A 322 3.00 1.97 13.10
N VAL A 323 1.94 2.75 13.29
CA VAL A 323 0.62 2.20 13.64
C VAL A 323 -0.42 2.64 12.63
N LEU A 324 -1.30 1.73 12.22
CA LEU A 324 -2.46 2.05 11.39
C LEU A 324 -3.73 1.80 12.19
N THR A 325 -4.61 2.79 12.22
CA THR A 325 -5.90 2.75 12.92
C THR A 325 -6.88 3.75 12.29
N GLY A 326 -8.00 4.05 12.95
CA GLY A 326 -8.94 5.09 12.55
C GLY A 326 -9.63 5.74 13.75
N ASP A 327 -10.58 6.65 13.48
CA ASP A 327 -11.37 7.33 14.50
C ASP A 327 -12.80 6.78 14.69
N LYS A 328 -13.14 5.72 13.96
CA LYS A 328 -14.51 5.18 13.91
C LYS A 328 -14.63 3.92 14.75
N THR A 329 -15.51 3.92 15.73
CA THR A 329 -15.96 2.71 16.42
C THR A 329 -16.88 1.91 15.48
N ALA A 330 -16.29 1.11 14.61
CA ALA A 330 -17.04 0.35 13.60
C ALA A 330 -16.44 -1.04 13.29
N MET A 331 -15.75 -1.68 14.24
CA MET A 331 -15.26 -3.05 14.03
C MET A 331 -16.39 -4.03 13.64
N GLY A 332 -17.62 -3.82 14.13
CA GLY A 332 -18.78 -4.63 13.75
C GLY A 332 -19.18 -4.52 12.27
N SER A 333 -18.85 -3.42 11.57
CA SER A 333 -19.12 -3.33 10.13
C SER A 333 -18.12 -4.15 9.31
N ILE A 334 -16.83 -4.17 9.72
CA ILE A 334 -15.83 -5.06 9.14
C ILE A 334 -16.22 -6.52 9.36
N GLU A 335 -16.64 -6.88 10.57
CA GLU A 335 -17.03 -8.27 10.88
C GLU A 335 -18.19 -8.72 10.00
N LYS A 336 -19.22 -7.87 9.86
CA LYS A 336 -20.36 -8.13 8.97
C LYS A 336 -19.92 -8.33 7.51
N ALA A 337 -19.08 -7.43 6.99
CA ALA A 337 -18.58 -7.53 5.61
C ALA A 337 -17.71 -8.79 5.41
N ALA A 338 -16.86 -9.13 6.38
CA ALA A 338 -16.05 -10.33 6.37
C ALA A 338 -16.90 -11.61 6.38
N ARG A 339 -17.96 -11.66 7.20
CA ARG A 339 -18.92 -12.77 7.23
C ARG A 339 -19.65 -12.95 5.91
N GLN A 340 -20.05 -11.85 5.27
CA GLN A 340 -20.67 -11.89 3.93
C GLN A 340 -19.70 -12.41 2.88
N HIS A 341 -18.45 -11.94 2.88
CA HIS A 341 -17.41 -12.42 1.98
C HIS A 341 -17.11 -13.91 2.20
N PHE A 342 -16.98 -14.33 3.46
CA PHE A 342 -16.82 -15.74 3.84
C PHE A 342 -17.97 -16.61 3.33
N ALA A 343 -19.22 -16.16 3.52
CA ALA A 343 -20.40 -16.86 3.03
C ALA A 343 -20.40 -17.02 1.52
N ALA A 344 -20.02 -15.98 0.77
CA ALA A 344 -19.89 -16.02 -0.68
C ALA A 344 -18.83 -17.03 -1.15
N GLN A 345 -17.70 -17.09 -0.44
CA GLN A 345 -16.65 -18.09 -0.71
C GLN A 345 -17.14 -19.52 -0.41
N LYS A 346 -17.81 -19.75 0.72
CA LYS A 346 -18.37 -21.06 1.08
C LYS A 346 -19.52 -21.51 0.17
N ALA A 347 -20.33 -20.58 -0.32
CA ALA A 347 -21.38 -20.88 -1.28
C ALA A 347 -20.83 -21.38 -2.62
N ASN A 348 -19.59 -21.02 -2.98
CA ASN A 348 -18.91 -21.52 -4.18
C ASN A 348 -18.79 -23.05 -4.20
N ASP A 349 -18.59 -23.66 -3.04
CA ASP A 349 -18.48 -25.13 -2.90
C ASP A 349 -19.85 -25.82 -3.06
N ARG A 350 -20.95 -25.10 -2.83
CA ARG A 350 -22.32 -25.61 -2.88
C ARG A 350 -23.00 -25.37 -4.22
N ILE A 351 -22.59 -24.34 -4.96
CA ILE A 351 -23.19 -23.91 -6.22
C ILE A 351 -22.18 -24.13 -7.36
N PRO A 352 -22.22 -25.31 -8.03
CA PRO A 352 -21.27 -25.65 -9.08
C PRO A 352 -21.48 -24.83 -10.35
N LEU A 353 -20.51 -24.90 -11.26
CA LEU A 353 -20.61 -24.34 -12.61
C LEU A 353 -21.81 -24.97 -13.35
N GLY A 354 -22.69 -24.12 -13.89
CA GLY A 354 -23.93 -24.54 -14.56
C GLY A 354 -25.20 -24.52 -13.69
N HIS A 355 -25.08 -24.26 -12.39
CA HIS A 355 -26.26 -24.04 -11.53
C HIS A 355 -27.01 -22.76 -11.92
N PRO A 356 -28.36 -22.71 -11.90
CA PRO A 356 -29.13 -21.53 -12.29
C PRO A 356 -28.73 -20.24 -11.55
N GLN A 357 -28.46 -20.33 -10.24
CA GLN A 357 -28.04 -19.19 -9.40
C GLN A 357 -26.54 -18.86 -9.48
N ARG A 358 -25.79 -19.46 -10.42
CA ARG A 358 -24.33 -19.28 -10.49
C ARG A 358 -23.93 -17.84 -10.81
N ALA A 359 -24.60 -17.22 -11.79
CA ALA A 359 -24.32 -15.85 -12.19
C ALA A 359 -24.56 -14.86 -11.03
N ASP A 360 -25.65 -15.06 -10.29
CA ASP A 360 -25.99 -14.25 -9.11
C ASP A 360 -24.95 -14.40 -8.00
N LEU A 361 -24.44 -15.62 -7.76
CA LEU A 361 -23.38 -15.86 -6.79
C LEU A 361 -22.10 -15.14 -7.17
N GLU A 362 -21.69 -15.19 -8.44
CA GLU A 362 -20.47 -14.51 -8.91
C GLU A 362 -20.57 -12.99 -8.78
N SER A 363 -21.75 -12.43 -9.11
CA SER A 363 -22.05 -11.01 -8.89
C SER A 363 -21.95 -10.64 -7.39
N LYS A 364 -22.61 -11.41 -6.52
CA LYS A 364 -22.55 -11.22 -5.06
C LYS A 364 -21.13 -11.38 -4.50
N GLN A 365 -20.32 -12.30 -5.02
CA GLN A 365 -18.92 -12.48 -4.62
C GLN A 365 -18.10 -11.22 -4.90
N GLN A 366 -18.22 -10.65 -6.10
CA GLN A 366 -17.54 -9.41 -6.47
C GLN A 366 -18.00 -8.24 -5.58
N THR A 367 -19.31 -8.10 -5.36
CA THR A 367 -19.86 -7.06 -4.49
C THR A 367 -19.35 -7.19 -3.06
N TYR A 368 -19.44 -8.38 -2.45
CA TYR A 368 -19.00 -8.59 -1.07
C TYR A 368 -17.49 -8.45 -0.90
N GLU A 369 -16.69 -8.81 -1.91
CA GLU A 369 -15.25 -8.52 -1.91
C GLU A 369 -14.97 -7.01 -1.95
N GLN A 370 -15.64 -6.28 -2.84
CA GLN A 370 -15.49 -4.83 -2.93
C GLN A 370 -15.93 -4.13 -1.64
N ASP A 371 -17.06 -4.53 -1.06
CA ASP A 371 -17.57 -4.00 0.19
C ASP A 371 -16.62 -4.29 1.35
N PHE A 372 -16.04 -5.49 1.41
CA PHE A 372 -15.08 -5.85 2.45
C PHE A 372 -13.81 -4.99 2.36
N ASN A 373 -13.24 -4.85 1.17
CA ASN A 373 -12.07 -3.98 0.93
C ASN A 373 -12.38 -2.52 1.26
N THR A 374 -13.53 -2.01 0.82
CA THR A 374 -13.94 -0.62 1.04
C THR A 374 -14.16 -0.34 2.54
N THR A 375 -14.75 -1.29 3.26
CA THR A 375 -14.97 -1.19 4.71
C THR A 375 -13.65 -1.17 5.48
N ILE A 376 -12.67 -2.00 5.08
CA ILE A 376 -11.30 -1.96 5.64
C ILE A 376 -10.67 -0.58 5.44
N LEU A 377 -10.65 -0.06 4.21
CA LEU A 377 -10.03 1.23 3.91
C LEU A 377 -10.72 2.40 4.61
N ALA A 378 -12.04 2.32 4.78
CA ALA A 378 -12.80 3.34 5.49
C ALA A 378 -12.59 3.31 7.01
N LEU A 379 -12.18 2.16 7.57
CA LEU A 379 -11.95 1.99 9.00
C LEU A 379 -10.50 2.31 9.39
N PHE A 380 -9.53 1.93 8.57
CA PHE A 380 -8.10 2.10 8.81
C PHE A 380 -7.54 3.26 8.00
N ASP A 381 -7.91 4.48 8.38
CA ASP A 381 -7.68 5.71 7.60
C ASP A 381 -6.62 6.66 8.20
N LYS A 382 -5.98 6.29 9.31
CA LYS A 382 -4.96 7.10 9.98
C LYS A 382 -3.70 6.30 10.27
N VAL A 383 -2.56 6.83 9.85
CA VAL A 383 -1.24 6.36 10.26
C VAL A 383 -0.75 7.18 11.46
N LEU A 384 -0.19 6.51 12.45
CA LEU A 384 0.50 7.12 13.56
C LEU A 384 1.98 6.80 13.47
N PHE A 385 2.78 7.82 13.76
CA PHE A 385 4.22 7.71 13.73
C PHE A 385 4.85 8.53 14.87
N PRO A 386 6.04 8.12 15.34
CA PRO A 386 6.75 8.79 16.40
C PRO A 386 7.33 10.12 15.91
N ILE A 387 7.14 11.15 16.72
CA ILE A 387 7.88 12.41 16.60
C ILE A 387 8.40 12.84 17.96
N GLN A 388 9.49 13.60 17.94
CA GLN A 388 10.01 14.26 19.12
C GLN A 388 10.51 15.65 18.74
N ARG A 389 9.93 16.67 19.38
CA ARG A 389 10.39 18.06 19.27
C ARG A 389 11.43 18.31 20.35
N ALA A 390 12.37 19.22 20.10
CA ALA A 390 13.38 19.59 21.08
C ALA A 390 12.74 19.99 22.43
N GLY A 391 13.26 19.44 23.53
CA GLY A 391 12.77 19.69 24.88
C GLY A 391 11.40 19.08 25.22
N ARG A 392 10.80 18.27 24.33
CA ARG A 392 9.52 17.58 24.58
C ARG A 392 9.68 16.06 24.61
N PRO A 393 8.83 15.34 25.36
CA PRO A 393 8.83 13.89 25.32
C PRO A 393 8.43 13.38 23.93
N PRO A 394 8.87 12.17 23.55
CA PRO A 394 8.44 11.53 22.31
C PRO A 394 6.93 11.25 22.36
N GLN A 395 6.26 11.40 21.22
CA GLN A 395 4.82 11.15 21.10
C GLN A 395 4.48 10.49 19.77
N LEU A 396 3.42 9.70 19.75
CA LEU A 396 2.79 9.24 18.51
C LEU A 396 1.83 10.31 18.01
N VAL A 397 1.98 10.72 16.75
CA VAL A 397 1.07 11.67 16.11
C VAL A 397 0.23 11.00 15.03
N PRO A 398 -1.09 11.21 15.01
CA PRO A 398 -1.94 10.72 13.94
C PRO A 398 -1.87 11.61 12.71
N LYS A 399 -1.94 10.98 11.55
CA LYS A 399 -2.04 11.64 10.25
C LYS A 399 -3.01 10.85 9.36
N PRO A 400 -4.03 11.50 8.78
CA PRO A 400 -4.92 10.86 7.81
C PRO A 400 -4.12 10.33 6.62
N LEU A 401 -4.46 9.12 6.16
CA LEU A 401 -3.89 8.56 4.95
C LEU A 401 -4.29 9.39 3.73
N ASP A 402 -3.35 9.54 2.79
CA ASP A 402 -3.61 10.16 1.51
C ASP A 402 -4.65 9.34 0.73
N SER A 403 -5.79 9.96 0.40
CA SER A 403 -6.88 9.28 -0.31
C SER A 403 -6.72 9.29 -1.83
N THR A 404 -5.68 9.93 -2.35
CA THR A 404 -5.49 10.10 -3.80
C THR A 404 -4.76 8.89 -4.37
N ARG A 405 -5.55 8.00 -4.98
CA ARG A 405 -5.08 6.77 -5.63
C ARG A 405 -5.47 6.73 -7.11
N ASP A 406 -4.65 6.05 -7.89
CA ASP A 406 -4.99 5.65 -9.25
C ASP A 406 -5.87 4.39 -9.19
N ALA A 407 -7.17 4.55 -9.48
CA ALA A 407 -8.13 3.45 -9.43
C ALA A 407 -7.88 2.37 -10.50
N THR A 408 -6.98 2.61 -11.47
CA THR A 408 -6.60 1.62 -12.49
C THR A 408 -5.54 0.63 -12.00
N LYS A 409 -4.90 0.89 -10.86
CA LYS A 409 -3.87 0.02 -10.28
C LYS A 409 -4.41 -0.77 -9.08
N PRO A 410 -3.86 -1.97 -8.82
CA PRO A 410 -4.10 -2.68 -7.56
C PRO A 410 -3.79 -1.79 -6.36
N PHE A 411 -4.51 -2.01 -5.25
CA PHE A 411 -4.26 -1.29 -4.02
C PHE A 411 -2.88 -1.65 -3.44
N ASP A 412 -2.06 -0.64 -3.15
CA ASP A 412 -0.77 -0.75 -2.48
C ASP A 412 -0.79 0.12 -1.21
N GLY A 413 -1.02 -0.52 -0.06
CA GLY A 413 -1.07 0.16 1.23
C GLY A 413 0.28 0.73 1.68
N GLU A 414 1.40 0.12 1.28
CA GLU A 414 2.73 0.66 1.58
C GLU A 414 2.95 1.97 0.81
N ALA A 415 2.59 2.04 -0.48
CA ALA A 415 2.64 3.28 -1.26
C ALA A 415 1.77 4.39 -0.69
N GLN A 416 0.58 4.06 -0.19
CA GLN A 416 -0.30 5.04 0.42
C GLN A 416 0.31 5.63 1.69
N ILE A 417 0.88 4.79 2.56
CA ILE A 417 1.56 5.25 3.77
C ILE A 417 2.83 6.02 3.42
N GLU A 418 3.60 5.56 2.44
CA GLU A 418 4.81 6.22 1.93
C GLU A 418 4.52 7.67 1.52
N LYS A 419 3.51 7.86 0.66
CA LYS A 419 3.04 9.18 0.23
C LYS A 419 2.54 10.03 1.38
N THR A 420 1.86 9.42 2.34
CA THR A 420 1.36 10.12 3.53
C THR A 420 2.52 10.64 4.39
N LEU A 421 3.59 9.87 4.55
CA LEU A 421 4.71 10.20 5.44
C LEU A 421 5.81 11.06 4.82
N THR A 422 5.85 11.18 3.50
CA THR A 422 6.72 12.14 2.79
C THR A 422 6.12 13.55 2.76
N ALA A 423 4.80 13.71 2.95
CA ALA A 423 4.16 15.01 3.08
C ALA A 423 4.41 15.66 4.45
N GLN A 424 4.25 16.98 4.57
CA GLN A 424 4.37 17.70 5.85
C GLN A 424 3.31 17.24 6.89
N PRO A 425 3.64 17.09 8.19
CA PRO A 425 5.00 17.02 8.73
C PRO A 425 5.72 15.77 8.22
N VAL A 426 6.93 15.94 7.69
CA VAL A 426 7.70 14.87 7.05
C VAL A 426 8.25 13.92 8.11
N LYS A 427 7.97 12.63 7.94
CA LYS A 427 8.59 11.56 8.73
C LYS A 427 9.53 10.71 7.90
N LEU A 428 9.24 10.49 6.62
CA LEU A 428 9.98 9.61 5.72
C LEU A 428 10.66 10.40 4.60
N PHE A 429 11.95 10.16 4.41
CA PHE A 429 12.68 10.57 3.21
C PHE A 429 13.02 9.35 2.38
N LEU A 430 12.65 9.38 1.09
CA LEU A 430 12.92 8.28 0.15
C LEU A 430 14.26 8.42 -0.57
N ASP A 431 14.69 9.66 -0.78
CA ASP A 431 15.96 9.99 -1.42
C ASP A 431 16.87 10.68 -0.39
N VAL A 432 17.90 9.96 0.04
CA VAL A 432 18.87 10.45 1.04
C VAL A 432 19.79 11.52 0.46
N GLU A 433 20.06 11.48 -0.84
CA GLU A 433 20.98 12.42 -1.48
C GLU A 433 20.30 13.77 -1.73
N ALA A 434 19.05 13.75 -2.21
CA ALA A 434 18.27 14.97 -2.44
C ALA A 434 18.05 15.77 -1.15
N GLU A 435 17.80 15.08 -0.04
CA GLU A 435 17.44 15.68 1.26
C GLU A 435 18.60 15.60 2.27
N PHE A 436 19.83 15.47 1.76
CA PHE A 436 21.02 15.14 2.53
C PHE A 436 21.26 16.06 3.73
N ASP A 437 21.18 17.38 3.54
CA ASP A 437 21.51 18.35 4.60
C ASP A 437 20.53 18.23 5.78
N ALA A 438 19.23 18.15 5.52
CA ALA A 438 18.21 18.00 6.55
C ALA A 438 18.36 16.68 7.33
N ILE A 439 18.67 15.59 6.64
CA ILE A 439 18.88 14.28 7.27
C ILE A 439 20.17 14.29 8.10
N ARG A 440 21.27 14.83 7.55
CA ARG A 440 22.58 14.92 8.23
C ARG A 440 22.47 15.74 9.52
N ASP A 441 21.87 16.93 9.46
CA ASP A 441 21.78 17.81 10.61
C ASP A 441 21.00 17.13 11.74
N LYS A 442 19.87 16.49 11.39
CA LYS A 442 19.09 15.71 12.34
C LYS A 442 19.85 14.51 12.91
N ALA A 443 20.66 13.84 12.08
CA ALA A 443 21.49 12.72 12.52
C ALA A 443 22.60 13.17 13.48
N GLN A 444 23.25 14.30 13.20
CA GLN A 444 24.31 14.86 14.06
C GLN A 444 23.80 15.30 15.42
N ASP A 445 22.56 15.79 15.47
CA ASP A 445 21.87 16.19 16.70
C ASP A 445 21.46 14.99 17.57
N LEU A 446 21.02 13.89 16.95
CA LEU A 446 20.35 12.79 17.65
C LEU A 446 21.17 11.51 17.79
N LEU A 447 22.09 11.22 16.86
CA LEU A 447 22.80 9.93 16.82
C LEU A 447 24.17 9.98 17.50
N TRP A 448 24.79 11.16 17.58
CA TRP A 448 26.04 11.34 18.33
C TRP A 448 25.77 11.56 19.81
N PRO A 449 26.64 11.07 20.71
CA PRO A 449 26.54 11.42 22.11
C PRO A 449 26.71 12.93 22.30
N GLU A 450 26.06 13.48 23.33
CA GLU A 450 26.18 14.89 23.67
C GLU A 450 27.64 15.25 23.95
N ASN A 451 28.12 16.35 23.35
CA ASN A 451 29.51 16.84 23.46
C ASN A 451 30.61 15.88 22.96
N ILE A 452 30.27 14.86 22.16
CA ILE A 452 31.24 13.94 21.56
C ILE A 452 31.12 13.99 20.02
N ASP A 453 32.26 14.18 19.35
CA ASP A 453 32.34 14.25 17.89
C ASP A 453 32.57 12.87 17.23
N GLU A 454 32.95 11.86 17.99
CA GLU A 454 33.21 10.49 17.55
C GLU A 454 32.17 9.52 18.11
N ALA A 455 31.62 8.64 17.27
CA ALA A 455 30.67 7.62 17.70
C ALA A 455 30.94 6.29 17.01
N ARG A 456 30.75 5.18 17.73
CA ARG A 456 30.73 3.86 17.11
C ARG A 456 29.49 3.76 16.21
N TRP A 457 29.66 3.30 14.99
CA TRP A 457 28.57 3.31 14.01
C TRP A 457 27.39 2.40 14.41
N SER A 458 27.65 1.29 15.10
CA SER A 458 26.59 0.45 15.69
C SER A 458 25.71 1.23 16.66
N ASP A 459 26.31 2.06 17.51
CA ASP A 459 25.59 2.80 18.54
C ASP A 459 24.77 3.94 17.91
N ALA A 460 25.27 4.52 16.81
CA ALA A 460 24.49 5.46 15.99
C ALA A 460 23.29 4.77 15.33
N ALA A 461 23.43 3.52 14.88
CA ALA A 461 22.33 2.72 14.34
C ALA A 461 21.30 2.32 15.43
N ASP A 462 21.76 1.98 16.64
CA ASP A 462 20.86 1.70 17.77
C ASP A 462 20.08 2.96 18.15
N ARG A 463 20.75 4.11 18.27
CA ARG A 463 20.10 5.41 18.49
C ARG A 463 19.13 5.77 17.37
N TYR A 464 19.43 5.42 16.12
CA TYR A 464 18.50 5.66 15.01
C TYR A 464 17.16 4.95 15.24
N ALA A 465 17.17 3.75 15.82
CA ALA A 465 15.96 3.01 16.19
C ALA A 465 15.29 3.56 17.46
N GLU A 466 16.05 4.14 18.39
CA GLU A 466 15.54 4.68 19.66
C GLU A 466 14.94 6.09 19.54
N GLN A 467 15.57 6.96 18.74
CA GLN A 467 15.27 8.39 18.69
C GLN A 467 14.01 8.65 17.86
N ALA A 468 12.87 8.79 18.52
CA ALA A 468 11.57 9.10 17.91
C ALA A 468 11.57 10.37 17.02
N GLY A 469 12.47 11.32 17.30
CA GLY A 469 12.65 12.53 16.50
C GLY A 469 13.38 12.34 15.17
N MET A 470 14.03 11.19 14.96
CA MET A 470 14.81 10.94 13.75
C MET A 470 13.90 10.61 12.55
N TYR A 471 14.31 11.01 11.35
CA TYR A 471 13.59 10.68 10.13
C TYR A 471 13.69 9.19 9.80
N TRP A 472 12.62 8.66 9.23
CA TRP A 472 12.63 7.37 8.57
C TRP A 472 13.33 7.47 7.23
N LEU A 473 14.22 6.50 7.00
CA LEU A 473 15.01 6.34 5.79
C LEU A 473 14.70 4.97 5.18
N PRO A 474 14.87 4.79 3.86
CA PRO A 474 14.73 3.50 3.20
C PRO A 474 15.78 2.50 3.71
N PRO A 475 15.66 1.21 3.33
CA PRO A 475 16.67 0.21 3.64
C PRO A 475 18.09 0.68 3.25
N ARG A 476 19.05 0.56 4.18
CA ARG A 476 20.44 1.08 4.07
C ARG A 476 20.57 2.61 4.00
N GLY A 477 19.49 3.37 4.19
CA GLY A 477 19.52 4.83 4.08
C GLY A 477 20.46 5.51 5.07
N LEU A 478 20.63 4.96 6.28
CA LEU A 478 21.61 5.46 7.25
C LEU A 478 23.06 5.23 6.77
N ASP A 479 23.36 4.07 6.19
CA ASP A 479 24.68 3.79 5.61
C ASP A 479 24.95 4.64 4.36
N THR A 480 23.92 4.88 3.54
CA THR A 480 23.99 5.82 2.41
C THR A 480 24.30 7.23 2.89
N LEU A 481 23.65 7.71 3.96
CA LEU A 481 23.94 9.01 4.56
C LEU A 481 25.41 9.10 4.99
N LYS A 482 25.93 8.08 5.70
CA LYS A 482 27.34 8.01 6.09
C LYS A 482 28.27 8.06 4.88
N ALA A 483 28.01 7.26 3.85
CA ALA A 483 28.85 7.22 2.66
C ALA A 483 28.91 8.58 1.96
N ILE A 484 27.77 9.26 1.79
CA ILE A 484 27.71 10.61 1.20
C ILE A 484 28.46 11.61 2.07
N ALA A 485 28.27 11.58 3.39
CA ALA A 485 28.94 12.50 4.32
C ALA A 485 30.47 12.32 4.33
N CYS A 486 30.96 11.08 4.30
CA CYS A 486 32.38 10.79 4.18
C CYS A 486 32.96 11.22 2.83
N ASN A 487 32.25 10.96 1.72
CA ASN A 487 32.68 11.37 0.39
C ASN A 487 32.74 12.90 0.24
N ARG A 488 31.83 13.63 0.89
CA ARG A 488 31.82 15.11 0.94
C ARG A 488 32.83 15.68 1.96
N GLY A 489 33.58 14.84 2.67
CA GLY A 489 34.55 15.27 3.69
C GLY A 489 33.91 15.96 4.90
N LEU A 490 32.61 15.74 5.12
CA LEU A 490 31.86 16.28 6.26
C LEU A 490 32.01 15.38 7.49
N TRP A 491 32.05 14.06 7.26
CA TRP A 491 32.39 13.04 8.27
C TRP A 491 33.65 12.29 7.83
N GLU A 492 34.25 11.52 8.73
CA GLU A 492 35.37 10.63 8.42
C GLU A 492 35.18 9.28 9.12
N ASP A 493 35.35 8.20 8.36
CA ASP A 493 35.42 6.84 8.89
C ASP A 493 36.84 6.56 9.36
N LEU A 494 37.01 6.28 10.66
CA LEU A 494 38.31 6.08 11.29
C LEU A 494 38.87 4.67 11.04
N GLY A 495 38.16 3.81 10.31
CA GLY A 495 38.61 2.46 9.93
C GLY A 495 38.57 1.42 11.07
N ASN A 496 38.18 1.83 12.27
CA ASN A 496 38.04 1.00 13.47
C ASN A 496 36.57 0.82 13.89
N GLY A 497 35.61 1.16 13.02
CA GLY A 497 34.18 1.14 13.30
C GLY A 497 33.62 2.43 13.91
N TYR A 498 34.47 3.43 14.17
CA TYR A 498 34.06 4.77 14.59
C TYR A 498 33.96 5.74 13.42
N VAL A 499 33.04 6.69 13.56
CA VAL A 499 32.85 7.79 12.62
C VAL A 499 32.95 9.09 13.39
N THR A 500 33.78 10.01 12.89
CA THR A 500 33.82 11.39 13.39
C THR A 500 32.95 12.30 12.54
N LYS A 501 32.15 13.15 13.19
CA LYS A 501 31.42 14.25 12.52
C LYS A 501 32.27 15.52 12.35
N LYS A 502 33.52 15.49 12.82
CA LYS A 502 34.48 16.59 12.78
C LYS A 502 35.83 16.09 12.26
N PRO A 503 35.90 15.74 10.96
CA PRO A 503 37.12 15.23 10.34
C PRO A 503 38.28 16.21 10.50
N LYS A 504 39.48 15.70 10.73
CA LYS A 504 40.67 16.55 10.80
C LYS A 504 41.04 16.99 9.38
N LYS A 505 41.41 18.26 9.21
CA LYS A 505 41.97 18.72 7.93
C LYS A 505 43.26 17.93 7.67
N LYS A 506 43.36 17.31 6.49
CA LYS A 506 44.63 16.70 6.06
C LYS A 506 45.66 17.81 5.91
N ARG A 507 46.93 17.46 6.12
CA ARG A 507 48.07 18.37 5.96
C ARG A 507 48.61 18.32 4.54
N THR A 508 48.99 19.47 4.01
CA THR A 508 49.72 19.59 2.75
C THR A 508 51.07 18.87 2.87
N SER A 509 51.56 18.32 1.76
CA SER A 509 52.89 17.74 1.67
C SER A 509 53.38 17.77 0.21
N VAL A 510 54.55 17.26 -0.06
CA VAL A 510 55.09 17.14 -1.41
C VAL A 510 55.81 15.81 -1.60
N GLN A 511 55.62 15.23 -2.78
CA GLN A 511 56.41 14.12 -3.26
C GLN A 511 57.48 14.66 -4.22
N VAL A 512 58.75 14.45 -3.86
CA VAL A 512 59.91 14.86 -4.67
C VAL A 512 60.48 13.65 -5.39
N ILE A 513 60.52 13.70 -6.72
CA ILE A 513 61.02 12.61 -7.57
C ILE A 513 62.26 13.12 -8.31
N THR A 514 63.39 12.43 -8.16
CA THR A 514 64.57 12.72 -8.99
C THR A 514 64.37 12.15 -10.40
N GLU A 515 64.29 13.01 -11.40
CA GLU A 515 64.12 12.62 -12.81
C GLU A 515 65.45 12.32 -13.49
N TYR A 516 66.49 13.09 -13.17
CA TYR A 516 67.81 12.98 -13.77
C TYR A 516 68.91 13.51 -12.83
N GLY A 517 70.14 13.03 -13.01
CA GLY A 517 71.33 13.47 -12.27
C GLY A 517 71.66 12.61 -11.04
N PRO A 518 72.72 12.96 -10.28
CA PRO A 518 73.56 14.16 -10.47
C PRO A 518 74.47 14.09 -11.70
N ASN A 519 74.49 15.15 -12.52
CA ASN A 519 75.40 15.28 -13.65
C ASN A 519 76.84 15.59 -13.19
N ASP A 520 77.77 15.85 -14.13
CA ASP A 520 79.18 16.13 -13.83
C ASP A 520 79.39 17.37 -12.94
N SER A 521 78.47 18.32 -13.01
CA SER A 521 78.44 19.54 -12.17
C SER A 521 77.65 19.35 -10.86
N GLY A 522 77.07 18.16 -10.63
CA GLY A 522 76.29 17.85 -9.43
C GLY A 522 74.85 18.32 -9.47
N GLU A 523 74.38 18.77 -10.63
CA GLU A 523 73.00 19.19 -10.83
C GLU A 523 72.09 17.97 -10.96
N VAL A 524 70.99 17.99 -10.23
CA VAL A 524 69.86 17.08 -10.38
C VAL A 524 68.66 17.83 -10.93
N ARG A 525 67.79 17.11 -11.63
CA ARG A 525 66.45 17.59 -11.97
C ARG A 525 65.42 16.85 -11.14
N LEU A 526 64.63 17.60 -10.38
CA LEU A 526 63.58 17.11 -9.51
C LEU A 526 62.21 17.45 -10.10
N ARG A 527 61.26 16.52 -10.00
CA ARG A 527 59.83 16.74 -10.20
C ARG A 527 59.12 16.79 -8.87
N ILE A 528 58.33 17.84 -8.68
CA ILE A 528 57.75 18.25 -7.41
C ILE A 528 56.23 18.11 -7.52
N ASN A 529 55.68 17.08 -6.89
CA ASN A 529 54.24 16.78 -6.91
C ASN A 529 53.61 17.15 -5.57
N PRO A 530 52.87 18.27 -5.46
CA PRO A 530 52.20 18.64 -4.22
C PRO A 530 51.09 17.63 -3.89
N GLN A 531 50.89 17.36 -2.60
CA GLN A 531 49.88 16.44 -2.07
C GLN A 531 48.96 17.19 -1.10
N ASN A 532 47.67 16.88 -1.13
CA ASN A 532 46.65 17.53 -0.28
C ASN A 532 46.77 19.06 -0.32
N ALA A 533 46.84 19.66 -1.51
CA ALA A 533 47.25 21.06 -1.66
C ALA A 533 46.27 21.95 -2.45
N GLY A 534 45.02 21.49 -2.56
CA GLY A 534 43.96 22.18 -3.28
C GLY A 534 44.21 22.30 -4.79
N PRO A 535 43.37 23.07 -5.50
CA PRO A 535 43.46 23.23 -6.96
C PRO A 535 44.61 24.14 -7.44
N ALA A 536 45.17 24.99 -6.57
CA ALA A 536 46.22 25.97 -6.91
C ALA A 536 47.29 26.06 -5.81
N PRO A 537 48.11 25.01 -5.62
CA PRO A 537 49.09 24.95 -4.54
C PRO A 537 50.22 25.98 -4.70
N ARG A 538 50.69 26.54 -3.58
CA ARG A 538 51.94 27.32 -3.53
C ARG A 538 53.04 26.47 -2.93
N ILE A 539 54.16 26.33 -3.64
CA ILE A 539 55.30 25.52 -3.21
C ILE A 539 56.47 26.45 -2.96
N TYR A 540 56.88 26.59 -1.72
CA TYR A 540 58.07 27.34 -1.32
C TYR A 540 59.26 26.40 -1.20
N LEU A 541 60.46 26.89 -1.50
CA LEU A 541 61.69 26.11 -1.36
C LEU A 541 62.84 26.89 -0.72
N ALA A 542 63.74 26.17 -0.07
CA ALA A 542 65.03 26.69 0.38
C ALA A 542 66.11 25.63 0.16
N GLU A 543 67.18 26.02 -0.53
CA GLU A 543 68.38 25.20 -0.74
C GLU A 543 69.32 25.33 0.46
N ASP A 544 69.76 24.21 1.03
CA ASP A 544 70.69 24.12 2.15
C ASP A 544 70.31 24.98 3.39
N GLY A 545 69.02 25.27 3.56
CA GLY A 545 68.51 26.14 4.64
C GLY A 545 67.01 25.93 4.94
N PRO A 546 66.48 26.57 6.00
CA PRO A 546 65.08 26.43 6.39
C PRO A 546 64.14 27.09 5.38
N VAL A 547 62.99 26.45 5.11
CA VAL A 547 61.94 26.96 4.23
C VAL A 547 60.81 27.59 5.03
N SER A 548 60.23 28.67 4.50
CA SER A 548 59.07 29.36 5.07
C SER A 548 58.20 29.93 3.94
N GLU A 549 57.03 30.50 4.27
CA GLU A 549 56.16 31.20 3.31
C GLU A 549 56.80 32.47 2.70
N ASN A 550 57.90 32.95 3.27
CA ASN A 550 58.70 34.06 2.73
C ASN A 550 59.82 33.58 1.79
N SER A 551 60.04 32.28 1.67
CA SER A 551 61.05 31.71 0.79
C SER A 551 60.63 31.84 -0.69
N PRO A 552 61.55 31.67 -1.66
CA PRO A 552 61.19 31.66 -3.07
C PRO A 552 60.12 30.62 -3.40
N GLN A 553 59.11 31.05 -4.15
CA GLN A 553 58.06 30.15 -4.65
C GLN A 553 58.51 29.50 -5.95
N LEU A 554 58.34 28.18 -6.05
CA LEU A 554 58.55 27.44 -7.27
C LEU A 554 57.41 27.75 -8.25
N THR A 555 57.75 28.19 -9.46
CA THR A 555 56.79 28.54 -10.51
C THR A 555 56.37 27.34 -11.36
N ASP A 556 57.25 26.34 -11.49
CA ASP A 556 57.03 25.13 -12.28
C ASP A 556 57.03 23.89 -11.38
N GLN A 557 56.57 22.73 -11.87
CA GLN A 557 56.66 21.48 -11.10
C GLN A 557 58.04 20.81 -11.18
N THR A 558 59.06 21.53 -11.65
CA THR A 558 60.42 21.02 -11.77
C THR A 558 61.44 21.97 -11.19
N LEU A 559 62.45 21.44 -10.51
CA LEU A 559 63.57 22.18 -9.95
C LEU A 559 64.88 21.54 -10.42
N THR A 560 65.79 22.34 -10.99
CA THR A 560 67.17 21.93 -11.25
C THR A 560 68.07 22.57 -10.18
N THR A 561 68.85 21.76 -9.47
CA THR A 561 69.64 22.23 -8.31
C THR A 561 70.90 21.39 -8.11
N SER A 562 71.95 22.01 -7.59
CA SER A 562 73.17 21.36 -7.08
C SER A 562 73.29 21.45 -5.56
N ALA A 563 72.23 21.87 -4.86
CA ALA A 563 72.20 21.91 -3.40
C ALA A 563 72.38 20.50 -2.78
N LEU A 564 72.91 20.45 -1.56
CA LEU A 564 73.02 19.18 -0.82
C LEU A 564 71.64 18.75 -0.30
N ARG A 565 70.80 19.72 0.08
CA ARG A 565 69.41 19.50 0.51
C ARG A 565 68.51 20.59 -0.04
N VAL A 566 67.26 20.24 -0.30
CA VAL A 566 66.20 21.20 -0.60
C VAL A 566 65.03 20.94 0.33
N ASN A 567 64.62 21.95 1.07
CA ASN A 567 63.43 21.91 1.91
C ASN A 567 62.26 22.52 1.15
N PHE A 568 61.13 21.82 1.10
CA PHE A 568 59.92 22.26 0.42
C PHE A 568 58.79 22.45 1.44
N LEU A 569 58.05 23.56 1.31
CA LEU A 569 56.84 23.83 2.09
C LEU A 569 55.68 24.06 1.12
N VAL A 570 54.59 23.30 1.28
CA VAL A 570 53.41 23.43 0.43
C VAL A 570 52.30 24.11 1.20
N VAL A 571 51.70 25.14 0.63
CA VAL A 571 50.56 25.85 1.19
C VAL A 571 49.38 25.72 0.21
N ASP A 572 48.20 25.42 0.74
CA ASP A 572 46.94 25.44 -0.01
C ASP A 572 46.20 26.77 0.22
N PRO A 573 46.19 27.69 -0.76
CA PRO A 573 45.53 28.98 -0.60
C PRO A 573 44.00 28.89 -0.48
N SER A 574 43.39 27.75 -0.85
CA SER A 574 41.94 27.55 -0.72
C SER A 574 41.50 27.27 0.72
N GLY A 575 42.45 26.95 1.61
CA GLY A 575 42.18 26.60 3.00
C GLY A 575 41.48 25.25 3.20
N GLN A 576 41.40 24.43 2.14
CA GLN A 576 40.86 23.07 2.19
C GLN A 576 41.74 22.17 3.07
N TYR A 577 43.05 22.37 3.01
CA TYR A 577 44.05 21.62 3.78
C TYR A 577 44.83 22.52 4.76
N GLU A 578 45.31 21.95 5.86
CA GLU A 578 46.22 22.64 6.79
C GLU A 578 47.65 22.60 6.24
N THR A 579 48.44 23.66 6.40
CA THR A 579 49.87 23.64 6.04
C THR A 579 50.61 22.58 6.86
N GLY A 580 51.21 21.60 6.18
CA GLY A 580 52.03 20.56 6.80
C GLY A 580 53.47 20.98 7.05
N ASP A 581 54.24 20.05 7.62
CA ASP A 581 55.66 20.25 7.89
C ASP A 581 56.49 20.26 6.59
N ALA A 582 57.64 20.93 6.62
CA ALA A 582 58.54 20.98 5.48
C ALA A 582 59.10 19.58 5.13
N VAL A 583 59.14 19.26 3.84
CA VAL A 583 59.72 18.02 3.32
C VAL A 583 61.14 18.28 2.84
N THR A 584 62.11 17.58 3.42
CA THR A 584 63.52 17.65 3.01
C THR A 584 63.84 16.60 1.96
N TRP A 585 64.27 17.03 0.79
CA TRP A 585 64.97 16.16 -0.17
C TRP A 585 66.48 16.27 0.04
N SER A 586 67.18 15.14 -0.04
CA SER A 586 68.64 15.08 0.09
C SER A 586 69.27 14.61 -1.22
N ASN A 587 70.28 15.33 -1.68
CA ASN A 587 71.05 14.99 -2.87
C ASN A 587 71.97 13.80 -2.61
N LYS A 588 72.54 13.25 -3.69
CA LYS A 588 73.61 12.25 -3.64
C LYS A 588 74.92 12.88 -4.05
N LEU A 589 75.99 12.54 -3.35
CA LEU A 589 77.35 12.88 -3.78
C LEU A 589 77.77 11.92 -4.89
N ALA A 590 78.26 12.46 -6.01
CA ALA A 590 78.83 11.68 -7.09
C ALA A 590 80.34 11.85 -7.09
N LEU A 591 81.05 10.76 -6.80
CA LEU A 591 82.50 10.67 -6.91
C LEU A 591 82.87 10.32 -8.35
N ARG A 592 83.84 11.04 -8.91
CA ARG A 592 84.38 10.84 -10.24
C ARG A 592 85.90 10.95 -10.22
N ASN A 593 86.52 10.45 -11.28
CA ASN A 593 87.95 10.56 -11.48
C ASN A 593 88.28 11.01 -12.91
N LYS A 594 89.48 11.55 -13.10
CA LYS A 594 90.08 11.81 -14.40
C LYS A 594 91.54 11.40 -14.34
N LEU A 595 91.91 10.38 -15.12
CA LEU A 595 93.30 9.99 -15.34
C LEU A 595 93.93 10.88 -16.41
N SER A 596 95.07 11.47 -16.11
CA SER A 596 95.90 12.25 -17.04
C SER A 596 97.37 11.86 -16.94
N GLU A 597 98.15 12.19 -17.96
CA GLU A 597 99.59 11.99 -17.96
C GLU A 597 100.31 13.34 -18.14
N GLN A 598 101.20 13.68 -17.22
CA GLN A 598 102.03 14.89 -17.28
C GLN A 598 103.46 14.52 -16.92
N ASN A 599 104.44 15.03 -17.68
CA ASN A 599 105.88 14.76 -17.47
C ASN A 599 106.26 13.27 -17.35
N GLY A 600 105.49 12.37 -17.99
CA GLY A 600 105.72 10.93 -17.97
C GLY A 600 105.10 10.18 -16.78
N GLU A 601 104.45 10.88 -15.84
CA GLU A 601 103.78 10.32 -14.67
C GLU A 601 102.25 10.30 -14.85
N ARG A 602 101.61 9.25 -14.32
CA ARG A 602 100.15 9.10 -14.30
C ARG A 602 99.58 9.82 -13.09
N GLN A 603 98.63 10.72 -13.32
CA GLN A 603 97.97 11.51 -12.28
C GLN A 603 96.46 11.30 -12.31
N VAL A 604 95.86 11.07 -11.15
CA VAL A 604 94.42 10.95 -10.97
C VAL A 604 93.88 12.20 -10.30
N THR A 605 93.02 12.92 -10.99
CA THR A 605 92.22 14.01 -10.39
C THR A 605 90.91 13.42 -9.90
N LEU A 606 90.56 13.67 -8.63
CA LEU A 606 89.29 13.25 -8.04
C LEU A 606 88.35 14.44 -8.01
N LEU A 607 87.08 14.20 -8.34
CA LEU A 607 86.02 15.20 -8.26
C LEU A 607 84.86 14.64 -7.47
N VAL A 608 84.28 15.47 -6.60
CA VAL A 608 83.00 15.22 -5.96
C VAL A 608 82.04 16.31 -6.40
N ALA A 609 80.90 15.88 -6.91
CA ALA A 609 79.81 16.79 -7.24
C ALA A 609 78.59 16.48 -6.35
N PRO A 610 77.83 17.48 -5.89
CA PRO A 610 78.01 18.92 -6.17
C PRO A 610 79.17 19.58 -5.40
N ARG A 611 79.48 19.12 -4.18
CA ARG A 611 80.63 19.55 -3.37
C ARG A 611 80.87 18.55 -2.24
N GLY A 612 82.08 18.55 -1.66
CA GLY A 612 82.41 17.75 -0.49
C GLY A 612 83.91 17.62 -0.28
N GLU A 613 84.28 17.13 0.90
CA GLU A 613 85.65 16.76 1.22
C GLU A 613 85.91 15.33 0.72
N ILE A 614 87.04 15.11 0.05
CA ILE A 614 87.41 13.80 -0.48
C ILE A 614 88.57 13.22 0.34
N ARG A 615 88.50 11.91 0.62
CA ARG A 615 89.60 11.10 1.14
C ARG A 615 89.82 9.87 0.28
N TYR A 616 91.05 9.39 0.19
CA TYR A 616 91.37 8.23 -0.64
C TYR A 616 92.44 7.31 -0.02
N THR A 617 92.47 6.06 -0.49
CA THR A 617 93.49 5.07 -0.15
C THR A 617 93.94 4.32 -1.41
N LEU A 618 95.20 3.89 -1.43
CA LEU A 618 95.82 3.13 -2.53
C LEU A 618 96.24 1.71 -2.10
N ASP A 619 96.22 1.43 -0.80
CA ASP A 619 96.61 0.15 -0.20
C ASP A 619 95.41 -0.79 0.07
N GLY A 620 94.20 -0.34 -0.29
CA GLY A 620 92.96 -1.07 -0.08
C GLY A 620 92.32 -0.89 1.30
N SER A 621 92.86 -0.03 2.18
CA SER A 621 92.23 0.30 3.46
C SER A 621 90.95 1.15 3.30
N GLU A 622 90.18 1.32 4.38
CA GLU A 622 88.91 2.07 4.40
C GLU A 622 89.14 3.56 4.07
N PRO A 623 88.56 4.10 2.97
CA PRO A 623 88.85 5.45 2.52
C PRO A 623 88.36 6.57 3.45
N ARG A 624 87.40 6.31 4.35
CA ARG A 624 86.97 7.32 5.35
C ARG A 624 88.11 7.77 6.26
N ASP A 625 89.01 6.85 6.61
CA ASP A 625 90.20 7.10 7.44
C ASP A 625 91.46 7.34 6.59
N GLY A 626 91.28 7.48 5.27
CA GLY A 626 92.35 7.65 4.30
C GLY A 626 92.96 9.05 4.25
N ILE A 627 93.79 9.26 3.23
CA ILE A 627 94.52 10.52 2.99
C ILE A 627 93.54 11.58 2.47
N ALA A 628 93.58 12.78 3.06
CA ALA A 628 92.81 13.92 2.57
C ALA A 628 93.27 14.31 1.16
N TYR A 629 92.31 14.52 0.26
CA TYR A 629 92.60 14.90 -1.12
C TYR A 629 92.80 16.42 -1.23
N ASP A 630 94.03 16.84 -1.55
CA ASP A 630 94.43 18.24 -1.68
C ASP A 630 94.94 18.60 -3.11
N GLY A 631 94.99 17.63 -4.02
CA GLY A 631 95.40 17.81 -5.43
C GLY A 631 95.56 16.49 -6.19
N PRO A 632 95.91 16.51 -7.49
CA PRO A 632 96.06 15.31 -8.31
C PRO A 632 97.02 14.27 -7.69
N VAL A 633 96.56 13.01 -7.58
CA VAL A 633 97.32 11.91 -6.97
C VAL A 633 98.19 11.24 -8.01
N ILE A 634 99.51 11.17 -7.78
CA ILE A 634 100.43 10.43 -8.64
C ILE A 634 100.28 8.92 -8.38
N ILE A 635 100.08 8.15 -9.45
CA ILE A 635 99.97 6.68 -9.40
C ILE A 635 101.05 6.00 -10.24
N GLY A 636 101.45 4.79 -9.86
CA GLY A 636 102.46 4.01 -10.59
C GLY A 636 102.00 3.52 -11.98
N ASN A 637 102.94 2.99 -12.78
CA ASN A 637 102.64 2.44 -14.12
C ASN A 637 101.92 1.08 -14.11
N GLY A 638 101.81 0.43 -12.95
CA GLY A 638 101.04 -0.82 -12.76
C GLY A 638 99.53 -0.58 -12.67
N GLU A 639 98.78 -1.66 -12.45
CA GLU A 639 97.37 -1.57 -12.09
C GLU A 639 97.22 -0.96 -10.69
N VAL A 640 96.29 -0.01 -10.52
CA VAL A 640 96.06 0.68 -9.25
C VAL A 640 94.57 0.68 -8.93
N LEU A 641 94.24 0.21 -7.72
CA LEU A 641 92.93 0.34 -7.11
C LEU A 641 92.96 1.54 -6.16
N MET A 642 92.12 2.53 -6.42
CA MET A 642 91.94 3.68 -5.56
C MET A 642 90.54 3.63 -4.95
N ARG A 643 90.46 3.56 -3.61
CA ARG A 643 89.18 3.69 -2.90
C ARG A 643 89.01 5.13 -2.48
N VAL A 644 87.83 5.69 -2.70
CA VAL A 644 87.55 7.12 -2.49
C VAL A 644 86.29 7.27 -1.64
N PHE A 645 86.34 8.18 -0.69
CA PHE A 645 85.25 8.59 0.17
C PHE A 645 85.02 10.09 0.01
N ALA A 646 83.75 10.50 -0.08
CA ALA A 646 83.35 11.90 -0.03
C ALA A 646 82.36 12.13 1.09
N MET A 647 82.46 13.29 1.75
CA MET A 647 81.51 13.74 2.76
C MET A 647 81.18 15.23 2.61
N ALA A 648 79.91 15.59 2.76
CA ALA A 648 79.44 16.98 2.81
C ALA A 648 78.14 17.07 3.61
N ASP A 649 78.11 17.87 4.69
CA ASP A 649 76.93 18.09 5.55
C ASP A 649 76.17 16.80 5.93
N GLY A 650 76.94 15.75 6.28
CA GLY A 650 76.42 14.44 6.67
C GLY A 650 75.94 13.54 5.52
N LEU A 651 76.01 14.00 4.26
CA LEU A 651 75.92 13.12 3.09
C LEU A 651 77.27 12.46 2.82
N GLU A 652 77.23 11.21 2.40
CA GLU A 652 78.42 10.41 2.15
C GLU A 652 78.32 9.66 0.82
N ALA A 653 79.46 9.48 0.15
CA ALA A 653 79.60 8.56 -0.98
C ALA A 653 80.93 7.82 -0.90
N LYS A 654 80.93 6.58 -1.41
CA LYS A 654 82.14 5.76 -1.55
C LYS A 654 82.18 5.20 -2.97
N GLU A 655 83.35 5.26 -3.59
CA GLU A 655 83.58 4.68 -4.92
C GLU A 655 84.94 3.99 -4.99
N GLU A 656 85.04 3.00 -5.88
CA GLU A 656 86.29 2.34 -6.21
C GLU A 656 86.66 2.63 -7.66
N PHE A 657 87.81 3.25 -7.88
CA PHE A 657 88.34 3.49 -9.22
C PHE A 657 89.51 2.56 -9.50
N ARG A 658 89.39 1.79 -10.58
CA ARG A 658 90.43 0.89 -11.07
C ARG A 658 91.11 1.50 -12.28
N PHE A 659 92.40 1.69 -12.18
CA PHE A 659 93.22 2.23 -13.26
C PHE A 659 94.11 1.11 -13.82
N PRO A 660 93.97 0.73 -15.10
CA PRO A 660 94.76 -0.35 -15.70
C PRO A 660 96.25 0.01 -15.77
N ALA A 661 97.12 -0.98 -15.98
CA ALA A 661 98.54 -0.70 -16.23
C ALA A 661 98.75 0.12 -17.52
N LYS A 662 99.80 0.94 -17.56
CA LYS A 662 100.11 1.81 -18.71
C LYS A 662 100.33 0.97 -19.98
N GLY A 663 99.59 1.28 -21.05
CA GLY A 663 99.69 0.59 -22.35
C GLY A 663 98.69 -0.57 -22.58
N LYS A 664 97.67 -0.72 -21.72
CA LYS A 664 96.56 -1.67 -21.87
C LYS A 664 95.20 -0.98 -21.96
#